data_AF-A0A3M5T4Z9-F1
#
_entry.id   AF-A0A3M5T4Z9-F1
#
_cell.length_a   1.000
_cell.length_b   1.000
_cell.length_c   1.000
_cell.angle_alpha   90.00
_cell.angle_beta   90.00
_cell.angle_gamma   90.00
#
_symmetry.space_group_name_H-M   'P 1'
#
loop_
_entity.id
_entity.type
_entity.pdbx_description
1 polymer ?
#
loop_
_entity_poly.entity_id
_entity_poly.type
_entity_poly.pdbx_seq_one_letter_code
_entity_poly.pdbx_strand_id
1 'polypeptide(L)'
;MDLPRTFDAWEKLLVDYFLAIGPDGDASPIRALEVTPSTLTLACGAAPGSEAQVEELFRKMLSQDLLLMDSLRDGSQRIENRNVPNCFSYLTLTLLIDNLLEGNTTQSGEYRHKLVKWLGKDTTASNLRGIALMWESLVRWLEKRIQAGEPFRRLILPNPGNWTHIGYTRHLSFPSKADLKLVANFCHEHPSAHRDLHVSISAFPRALVDDRASWGLRDAFEEFRDAYYLQRRALGDLRFWRLLERASTLIGRPTRSSVTIEMLFDADKCALFFAYFGEQSEAEPFTSFNNALIAVRAEHSENLATAATMGVVIFRLIGAGRWRAEPEACDSAFGLHVAIADRHRRRIGERLGQLASSGDWAITTVPLTFEVVKDALKQAKLFPATQELIVRPYLSGGIRSDGVWLGRPRFFPSLDSDTSDYVIRDALPRESECLLTIKKGQLSAPQSIEGAFFIHPVTLRGEEQAPWSIRLQFVRNAFVHPMLTGARYKLAPLRDWAVGEKLPVDVTTQDTLDWESGDPACEDLLEAIYASGKSGWEEAQIIALLSCADEAMSPWLLLRSLRDAGIVEPRLRSGWKGRVWTLREPVILEAHRDGQALALVEGALCARMVEDFKLAVEGLGGIPFRRLGVTSWAAPLFGAQDVQGKAVAERLGWRFESEPLSPSEKPLAFVETPHQALHYEETRAWSWAKGRFVSTDVTQENVRLVRLTHTGERDHDVYCIEQSSLIHHYFSHTAAIVSAYALARKSLFEWRPEQNLLVLTACEGGLPDALATETRRRMLRNGGPCGRAYVYPANGEMARWLDRRLPSCIAGPFHEALQQDTLGLIGIARRTSGRLRLQWRNGSTTL
;
A
#
# COMPACT_ATOMS: atom_id res chain seq x y z
N MET A 1 -25.84 2.24 14.73
CA MET A 1 -25.27 0.98 15.26
C MET A 1 -25.98 0.69 16.56
N ASP A 2 -26.49 -0.53 16.76
CA ASP A 2 -27.25 -0.86 17.97
C ASP A 2 -26.31 -1.27 19.12
N LEU A 3 -26.49 -0.65 20.29
CA LEU A 3 -25.69 -0.96 21.49
C LEU A 3 -26.01 -2.37 22.03
N PRO A 4 -25.03 -3.11 22.58
CA PRO A 4 -25.22 -4.46 23.10
C PRO A 4 -26.19 -4.48 24.28
N ARG A 5 -27.09 -5.46 24.30
CA ARG A 5 -28.11 -5.63 25.35
C ARG A 5 -28.03 -6.96 26.12
N THR A 6 -27.35 -7.95 25.57
CA THR A 6 -27.21 -9.29 26.18
C THR A 6 -25.81 -9.49 26.71
N PHE A 7 -25.66 -10.39 27.70
CA PHE A 7 -24.34 -10.77 28.21
C PHE A 7 -23.40 -11.22 27.08
N ASP A 8 -23.87 -12.12 26.20
CA ASP A 8 -23.03 -12.69 25.14
C ASP A 8 -22.55 -11.64 24.12
N ALA A 9 -23.38 -10.63 23.83
CA ALA A 9 -22.99 -9.52 22.96
C ALA A 9 -21.92 -8.64 23.60
N TRP A 10 -22.07 -8.34 24.90
CA TRP A 10 -21.07 -7.62 25.68
C TRP A 10 -19.76 -8.40 25.79
N GLU A 11 -19.83 -9.68 26.13
CA GLU A 11 -18.68 -10.56 26.26
C GLU A 11 -17.84 -10.57 24.98
N LYS A 12 -18.49 -10.75 23.83
CA LYS A 12 -17.81 -10.76 22.53
C LYS A 12 -17.10 -9.45 22.24
N LEU A 13 -17.80 -8.31 22.37
CA LEU A 13 -17.22 -6.99 22.08
C LEU A 13 -16.04 -6.66 22.99
N LEU A 14 -16.14 -7.00 24.28
CA LEU A 14 -15.06 -6.76 25.24
C LEU A 14 -13.85 -7.66 24.96
N VAL A 15 -14.06 -8.94 24.63
CA VAL A 15 -12.97 -9.86 24.26
C VAL A 15 -12.28 -9.38 22.98
N ASP A 16 -13.04 -9.04 21.95
CA ASP A 16 -12.51 -8.56 20.66
C ASP A 16 -11.72 -7.24 20.85
N TYR A 17 -12.15 -6.36 21.75
CA TYR A 17 -11.47 -5.08 21.98
C TYR A 17 -10.22 -5.19 22.88
N PHE A 18 -10.32 -5.89 24.02
CA PHE A 18 -9.24 -5.89 25.02
C PHE A 18 -8.23 -7.02 24.87
N LEU A 19 -8.65 -8.16 24.30
CA LEU A 19 -7.86 -9.39 24.33
C LEU A 19 -7.35 -9.84 22.95
N ALA A 20 -8.07 -9.51 21.88
CA ALA A 20 -7.64 -9.84 20.53
C ALA A 20 -6.50 -8.92 20.05
N ILE A 21 -5.74 -9.40 19.07
CA ILE A 21 -4.70 -8.61 18.39
C ILE A 21 -5.38 -7.72 17.35
N GLY A 22 -5.13 -6.41 17.44
CA GLY A 22 -5.72 -5.40 16.56
C GLY A 22 -5.12 -5.38 15.13
N PRO A 23 -5.61 -4.47 14.27
CA PRO A 23 -5.12 -4.29 12.90
C PRO A 23 -3.66 -3.82 12.78
N ASP A 24 -3.14 -3.21 13.84
CA ASP A 24 -1.74 -2.82 14.03
C ASP A 24 -0.83 -4.03 14.27
N GLY A 25 -1.41 -5.17 14.64
CA GLY A 25 -0.71 -6.40 14.92
C GLY A 25 -0.08 -6.45 16.31
N ASP A 26 -0.43 -5.55 17.24
CA ASP A 26 0.16 -5.54 18.60
C ASP A 26 -0.16 -6.85 19.34
N ALA A 27 0.87 -7.68 19.48
CA ALA A 27 0.84 -8.96 20.19
C ALA A 27 1.54 -8.87 21.55
N SER A 28 1.88 -7.66 22.01
CA SER A 28 2.59 -7.45 23.27
C SER A 28 1.74 -7.94 24.45
N PRO A 29 2.35 -8.55 25.49
CA PRO A 29 1.60 -9.08 26.62
C PRO A 29 0.77 -8.01 27.33
N ILE A 30 -0.46 -8.36 27.72
CA ILE A 30 -1.33 -7.53 28.55
C ILE A 30 -0.80 -7.60 29.99
N ARG A 31 -0.41 -6.44 30.52
CA ARG A 31 0.04 -6.27 31.92
C ARG A 31 -0.85 -5.30 32.71
N ALA A 32 -1.76 -4.62 32.02
CA ALA A 32 -2.72 -3.69 32.58
C ALA A 32 -3.90 -3.54 31.62
N LEU A 33 -5.07 -3.22 32.17
CA LEU A 33 -6.30 -2.99 31.43
C LEU A 33 -6.96 -1.72 31.97
N GLU A 34 -7.15 -0.74 31.09
CA GLU A 34 -7.93 0.44 31.39
C GLU A 34 -9.41 0.16 31.14
N VAL A 35 -10.23 0.21 32.19
CA VAL A 35 -11.67 0.08 32.05
C VAL A 35 -12.36 1.29 32.67
N THR A 36 -12.82 2.17 31.80
CA THR A 36 -13.62 3.37 32.07
C THR A 36 -14.88 3.40 31.20
N PRO A 37 -15.88 4.25 31.49
CA PRO A 37 -17.03 4.44 30.61
C PRO A 37 -16.63 4.83 29.17
N SER A 38 -15.56 5.59 29.00
CA SER A 38 -15.01 5.95 27.68
C SER A 38 -14.46 4.74 26.93
N THR A 39 -13.68 3.88 27.57
CA THR A 39 -13.16 2.66 26.93
C THR A 39 -14.26 1.64 26.62
N LEU A 40 -15.31 1.55 27.45
CA LEU A 40 -16.48 0.72 27.14
C LEU A 40 -17.22 1.24 25.90
N THR A 41 -17.33 2.56 25.76
CA THR A 41 -17.92 3.23 24.58
C THR A 41 -17.12 2.92 23.32
N LEU A 42 -15.78 2.97 23.41
CA LEU A 42 -14.88 2.59 22.30
C LEU A 42 -15.02 1.11 21.94
N ALA A 43 -15.06 0.21 22.92
CA ALA A 43 -15.24 -1.22 22.70
C ALA A 43 -16.58 -1.54 21.99
N CYS A 44 -17.61 -0.74 22.23
CA CYS A 44 -18.90 -0.87 21.56
C CYS A 44 -18.97 -0.19 20.18
N GLY A 45 -17.92 0.53 19.74
CA GLY A 45 -17.97 1.35 18.52
C GLY A 45 -19.01 2.48 18.58
N ALA A 46 -19.33 2.96 19.79
CA ALA A 46 -20.35 3.98 20.02
C ALA A 46 -19.79 5.40 19.83
N ALA A 47 -20.68 6.36 19.54
CA ALA A 47 -20.28 7.75 19.30
C ALA A 47 -19.72 8.41 20.58
N PRO A 48 -18.70 9.30 20.46
CA PRO A 48 -18.21 10.09 21.59
C PRO A 48 -19.35 10.87 22.28
N GLY A 49 -19.35 10.93 23.62
CA GLY A 49 -20.45 11.54 24.39
C GLY A 49 -21.55 10.58 24.84
N SER A 50 -21.48 9.29 24.46
CA SER A 50 -22.46 8.26 24.85
C SER A 50 -22.07 7.51 26.14
N GLU A 51 -21.05 7.97 26.87
CA GLU A 51 -20.39 7.19 27.93
C GLU A 51 -21.34 6.80 29.06
N ALA A 52 -22.16 7.74 29.52
CA ALA A 52 -23.15 7.49 30.58
C ALA A 52 -24.21 6.47 30.15
N GLN A 53 -24.63 6.51 28.88
CA GLN A 53 -25.62 5.57 28.34
C GLN A 53 -25.03 4.15 28.23
N VAL A 54 -23.79 4.04 27.76
CA VAL A 54 -23.09 2.75 27.63
C VAL A 54 -22.83 2.13 29.00
N GLU A 55 -22.38 2.92 29.98
CA GLU A 55 -22.22 2.46 31.36
C GLU A 55 -23.56 1.98 31.96
N GLU A 56 -24.65 2.71 31.74
CA GLU A 56 -25.97 2.32 32.23
C GLU A 56 -26.44 0.98 31.66
N LEU A 57 -26.25 0.78 30.35
CA LEU A 57 -26.60 -0.48 29.69
C LEU A 57 -25.77 -1.65 30.20
N PHE A 58 -24.47 -1.43 30.41
CA PHE A 58 -23.57 -2.43 31.00
C PHE A 58 -24.00 -2.79 32.42
N ARG A 59 -24.31 -1.77 33.25
CA ARG A 59 -24.83 -1.93 34.60
C ARG A 59 -26.12 -2.71 34.63
N LYS A 60 -27.08 -2.35 33.78
CA LYS A 60 -28.39 -3.00 33.70
C LYS A 60 -28.26 -4.47 33.30
N MET A 61 -27.40 -4.77 32.33
CA MET A 61 -27.13 -6.15 31.90
C MET A 61 -26.59 -7.00 33.07
N LEU A 62 -25.59 -6.48 33.79
CA LEU A 62 -24.95 -7.22 34.89
C LEU A 62 -25.83 -7.30 36.14
N SER A 63 -26.58 -6.25 36.47
CA SER A 63 -27.47 -6.25 37.64
C SER A 63 -28.62 -7.25 37.49
N GLN A 64 -29.07 -7.49 36.26
CA GLN A 64 -30.11 -8.46 35.90
C GLN A 64 -29.58 -9.89 35.73
N ASP A 65 -28.26 -10.09 35.66
CA ASP A 65 -27.68 -11.42 35.55
C ASP A 65 -27.76 -12.19 36.88
N LEU A 66 -28.44 -13.32 36.86
CA LEU A 66 -28.62 -14.20 38.01
C LEU A 66 -27.32 -14.90 38.42
N LEU A 67 -26.37 -15.07 37.49
CA LEU A 67 -25.11 -15.79 37.73
C LEU A 67 -24.00 -14.91 38.28
N LEU A 68 -24.18 -13.58 38.30
CA LEU A 68 -23.11 -12.64 38.67
C LEU A 68 -22.57 -12.89 40.08
N MET A 69 -23.45 -13.00 41.08
CA MET A 69 -23.03 -13.09 42.48
C MET A 69 -22.34 -14.41 42.80
N ASP A 70 -22.79 -15.50 42.18
CA ASP A 70 -22.16 -16.81 42.32
C ASP A 70 -20.82 -16.84 41.57
N SER A 71 -20.75 -16.19 40.39
CA SER A 71 -19.51 -16.08 39.63
C SER A 71 -18.42 -15.30 40.37
N LEU A 72 -18.78 -14.22 41.05
CA LEU A 72 -17.84 -13.44 41.87
C LEU A 72 -17.37 -14.21 43.11
N ARG A 73 -18.17 -15.15 43.62
CA ARG A 73 -17.87 -15.92 44.83
C ARG A 73 -17.01 -17.15 44.55
N ASP A 74 -17.41 -17.92 43.55
CA ASP A 74 -16.94 -19.29 43.33
C ASP A 74 -16.20 -19.48 41.99
N GLY A 75 -16.17 -18.45 41.13
CA GLY A 75 -15.58 -18.49 39.79
C GLY A 75 -16.66 -18.63 38.72
N SER A 76 -16.29 -18.53 37.44
CA SER A 76 -17.26 -18.49 36.33
C SER A 76 -18.27 -19.64 36.40
N GLN A 77 -19.56 -19.29 36.40
CA GLN A 77 -20.66 -20.26 36.32
C GLN A 77 -21.07 -20.56 34.87
N ARG A 78 -20.50 -19.82 33.90
CA ARG A 78 -20.76 -20.00 32.47
C ARG A 78 -19.65 -20.84 31.85
N ILE A 79 -20.03 -21.68 30.90
CA ILE A 79 -19.11 -22.57 30.19
C ILE A 79 -18.38 -21.75 29.11
N GLU A 80 -17.04 -21.76 29.13
CA GLU A 80 -16.22 -21.16 28.08
C GLU A 80 -16.43 -21.84 26.71
N ASN A 81 -16.23 -21.10 25.63
CA ASN A 81 -16.21 -21.68 24.28
C ASN A 81 -14.99 -21.21 23.50
N ARG A 82 -14.96 -21.47 22.18
CA ARG A 82 -13.82 -21.10 21.32
C ARG A 82 -13.63 -19.59 21.19
N ASN A 83 -14.72 -18.82 21.16
CA ASN A 83 -14.69 -17.41 20.82
C ASN A 83 -14.63 -16.52 22.05
N VAL A 84 -15.18 -16.97 23.19
CA VAL A 84 -15.25 -16.19 24.43
C VAL A 84 -15.02 -17.08 25.66
N PRO A 85 -14.39 -16.52 26.73
CA PRO A 85 -14.19 -17.21 28.00
C PRO A 85 -15.48 -17.23 28.86
N ASN A 86 -16.47 -16.40 28.53
CA ASN A 86 -17.75 -16.26 29.25
C ASN A 86 -17.61 -15.82 30.73
N CYS A 87 -16.54 -15.11 31.04
CA CYS A 87 -16.30 -14.51 32.34
C CYS A 87 -15.68 -13.11 32.24
N PHE A 88 -15.32 -12.66 31.04
CA PHE A 88 -14.56 -11.43 30.87
C PHE A 88 -15.39 -10.19 31.18
N SER A 89 -16.69 -10.17 30.87
CA SER A 89 -17.61 -9.10 31.24
C SER A 89 -17.67 -8.89 32.76
N TYR A 90 -17.59 -9.98 33.55
CA TYR A 90 -17.50 -9.88 35.01
C TYR A 90 -16.14 -9.32 35.44
N LEU A 91 -15.04 -9.72 34.80
CA LEU A 91 -13.71 -9.16 35.09
C LEU A 91 -13.63 -7.66 34.71
N THR A 92 -14.21 -7.26 33.59
CA THR A 92 -14.37 -5.86 33.17
C THR A 92 -15.15 -5.06 34.20
N LEU A 93 -16.24 -5.60 34.75
CA LEU A 93 -16.93 -4.99 35.90
C LEU A 93 -15.96 -4.77 37.07
N THR A 94 -15.17 -5.78 37.43
CA THR A 94 -14.25 -5.64 38.58
C THR A 94 -13.21 -4.53 38.37
N LEU A 95 -12.66 -4.41 37.15
CA LEU A 95 -11.73 -3.35 36.77
C LEU A 95 -12.41 -1.98 36.77
N LEU A 96 -13.66 -1.88 36.28
CA LEU A 96 -14.43 -0.65 36.30
C LEU A 96 -14.66 -0.16 37.74
N ILE A 97 -15.08 -1.05 38.64
CA ILE A 97 -15.30 -0.71 40.06
C ILE A 97 -14.00 -0.27 40.73
N ASP A 98 -12.87 -0.93 40.43
CA ASP A 98 -11.57 -0.54 40.97
C ASP A 98 -11.15 0.86 40.47
N ASN A 99 -11.34 1.16 39.18
CA ASN A 99 -11.11 2.50 38.62
C ASN A 99 -12.01 3.60 39.19
N LEU A 100 -13.19 3.24 39.74
CA LEU A 100 -14.05 4.17 40.45
C LEU A 100 -13.58 4.43 41.90
N LEU A 101 -12.56 3.72 42.40
CA LEU A 101 -11.90 4.00 43.68
C LEU A 101 -10.97 5.22 43.55
N GLU A 102 -10.94 6.08 44.57
CA GLU A 102 -10.09 7.28 44.57
C GLU A 102 -8.86 7.02 45.43
N GLY A 103 -7.66 7.09 44.83
CA GLY A 103 -6.37 6.99 45.53
C GLY A 103 -5.98 5.59 46.01
N ASN A 104 -4.84 5.49 46.71
CA ASN A 104 -4.35 4.22 47.25
C ASN A 104 -5.04 3.90 48.59
N THR A 105 -6.37 3.69 48.58
CA THR A 105 -7.10 3.36 49.81
C THR A 105 -6.80 1.92 50.23
N THR A 106 -6.07 1.79 51.32
CA THR A 106 -5.71 0.50 51.97
C THR A 106 -6.82 -0.01 52.90
N GLN A 107 -7.96 0.69 52.98
CA GLN A 107 -9.06 0.33 53.89
C GLN A 107 -9.84 -0.88 53.39
N SER A 108 -9.89 -1.93 54.21
CA SER A 108 -10.63 -3.15 53.91
C SER A 108 -12.14 -2.87 53.80
N GLY A 109 -12.74 -3.12 52.62
CA GLY A 109 -14.20 -3.11 52.46
C GLY A 109 -14.77 -2.08 51.48
N GLU A 110 -14.01 -1.04 51.09
CA GLU A 110 -14.49 -0.01 50.17
C GLU A 110 -14.87 -0.55 48.79
N TYR A 111 -14.07 -1.47 48.25
CA TYR A 111 -14.36 -2.12 46.97
C TYR A 111 -15.74 -2.82 46.99
N ARG A 112 -16.03 -3.58 48.06
CA ARG A 112 -17.31 -4.29 48.21
C ARG A 112 -18.47 -3.30 48.30
N HIS A 113 -18.30 -2.23 49.08
CA HIS A 113 -19.33 -1.20 49.20
C HIS A 113 -19.62 -0.52 47.86
N LYS A 114 -18.59 -0.15 47.08
CA LYS A 114 -18.76 0.46 45.76
C LYS A 114 -19.40 -0.50 44.74
N LEU A 115 -19.01 -1.77 44.73
CA LEU A 115 -19.61 -2.79 43.87
C LEU A 115 -21.12 -2.91 44.12
N VAL A 116 -21.51 -3.08 45.39
CA VAL A 116 -22.91 -3.23 45.81
C VAL A 116 -23.72 -1.98 45.48
N LYS A 117 -23.17 -0.80 45.78
CA LYS A 117 -23.76 0.50 45.44
C LYS A 117 -23.94 0.69 43.94
N TRP A 118 -22.93 0.33 43.14
CA TRP A 118 -22.99 0.46 41.68
C TRP A 118 -24.01 -0.50 41.07
N LEU A 119 -24.14 -1.72 41.60
CA LEU A 119 -25.16 -2.68 41.14
C LEU A 119 -26.58 -2.35 41.60
N GLY A 120 -26.76 -1.45 42.57
CA GLY A 120 -28.06 -1.11 43.16
C GLY A 120 -28.71 -2.28 43.92
N LYS A 121 -27.90 -3.16 44.51
CA LYS A 121 -28.36 -4.32 45.31
C LYS A 121 -28.05 -4.08 46.78
N ASP A 122 -28.85 -4.66 47.69
CA ASP A 122 -28.62 -4.58 49.15
C ASP A 122 -27.80 -5.77 49.70
N THR A 123 -27.43 -6.72 48.83
CA THR A 123 -26.74 -7.96 49.23
C THR A 123 -25.22 -7.77 49.25
N THR A 124 -24.62 -7.96 50.43
CA THR A 124 -23.16 -7.90 50.60
C THR A 124 -22.50 -9.23 50.19
N ALA A 125 -21.64 -9.19 49.16
CA ALA A 125 -20.75 -10.30 48.85
C ALA A 125 -19.60 -10.37 49.90
N SER A 126 -19.71 -11.28 50.86
CA SER A 126 -18.65 -11.49 51.86
C SER A 126 -17.38 -12.09 51.23
N ASN A 127 -17.56 -13.03 50.29
CA ASN A 127 -16.49 -13.72 49.57
C ASN A 127 -16.44 -13.29 48.09
N LEU A 128 -15.24 -12.96 47.60
CA LEU A 128 -14.97 -12.52 46.23
C LEU A 128 -13.85 -13.36 45.56
N ARG A 129 -13.55 -14.55 46.11
CA ARG A 129 -12.48 -15.42 45.61
C ARG A 129 -12.67 -15.84 44.16
N GLY A 130 -13.92 -15.91 43.69
CA GLY A 130 -14.25 -16.22 42.30
C GLY A 130 -13.60 -15.27 41.29
N ILE A 131 -13.30 -14.02 41.66
CA ILE A 131 -12.59 -13.07 40.80
C ILE A 131 -11.19 -13.59 40.46
N ALA A 132 -10.43 -14.05 41.45
CA ALA A 132 -9.08 -14.60 41.22
C ALA A 132 -9.13 -15.86 40.33
N LEU A 133 -10.10 -16.75 40.58
CA LEU A 133 -10.30 -17.94 39.77
C LEU A 133 -10.66 -17.62 38.31
N MET A 134 -11.45 -16.57 38.07
CA MET A 134 -11.79 -16.12 36.72
C MET A 134 -10.56 -15.55 35.99
N TRP A 135 -9.68 -14.82 36.66
CA TRP A 135 -8.41 -14.36 36.07
C TRP A 135 -7.50 -15.53 35.68
N GLU A 136 -7.34 -16.53 36.55
CA GLU A 136 -6.58 -17.75 36.24
C GLU A 136 -7.21 -18.57 35.11
N SER A 137 -8.55 -18.64 35.07
CA SER A 137 -9.27 -19.26 33.96
C SER A 137 -9.03 -18.53 32.65
N LEU A 138 -9.06 -17.20 32.66
CA LEU A 138 -8.81 -16.38 31.48
C LEU A 138 -7.40 -16.61 30.92
N VAL A 139 -6.38 -16.68 31.78
CA VAL A 139 -5.00 -16.99 31.34
C VAL A 139 -4.95 -18.33 30.63
N ARG A 140 -5.51 -19.39 31.24
CA ARG A 140 -5.53 -20.73 30.63
C ARG A 140 -6.29 -20.75 29.31
N TRP A 141 -7.41 -20.04 29.23
CA TRP A 141 -8.18 -19.88 28.00
C TRP A 141 -7.34 -19.20 26.91
N LEU A 142 -6.72 -18.05 27.21
CA LEU A 142 -5.86 -17.31 26.27
C LEU A 142 -4.65 -18.14 25.82
N GLU A 143 -3.97 -18.83 26.73
CA GLU A 143 -2.83 -19.69 26.40
C GLU A 143 -3.22 -20.80 25.43
N LYS A 144 -4.37 -21.44 25.62
CA LYS A 144 -4.90 -22.45 24.69
C LYS A 144 -5.16 -21.88 23.30
N ARG A 145 -5.66 -20.65 23.20
CA ARG A 145 -5.91 -19.95 21.92
C ARG A 145 -4.61 -19.58 21.22
N ILE A 146 -3.66 -19.04 21.98
CA ILE A 146 -2.31 -18.68 21.48
C ILE A 146 -1.56 -19.91 20.99
N GLN A 147 -1.61 -21.02 21.72
CA GLN A 147 -1.02 -22.30 21.29
C GLN A 147 -1.68 -22.86 20.03
N ALA A 148 -2.95 -22.54 19.79
CA ALA A 148 -3.67 -22.86 18.57
C ALA A 148 -3.46 -21.83 17.43
N GLY A 149 -2.54 -20.86 17.59
CA GLY A 149 -2.22 -19.82 16.59
C GLY A 149 -3.28 -18.73 16.42
N GLU A 150 -4.30 -18.69 17.28
CA GLU A 150 -5.39 -17.73 17.22
C GLU A 150 -4.91 -16.32 17.64
N PRO A 151 -5.53 -15.23 17.12
CA PRO A 151 -5.01 -13.87 17.25
C PRO A 151 -5.37 -13.22 18.61
N PHE A 152 -4.92 -13.83 19.71
CA PHE A 152 -5.10 -13.31 21.06
C PHE A 152 -3.77 -12.89 21.69
N ARG A 153 -3.84 -11.88 22.56
CA ARG A 153 -2.71 -11.41 23.34
C ARG A 153 -2.56 -12.22 24.62
N ARG A 154 -1.32 -12.44 25.05
CA ARG A 154 -1.02 -13.11 26.32
C ARG A 154 -1.35 -12.19 27.49
N LEU A 155 -2.07 -12.68 28.50
CA LEU A 155 -2.26 -11.98 29.77
C LEU A 155 -1.19 -12.42 30.77
N ILE A 156 -0.52 -11.46 31.41
CA ILE A 156 0.44 -11.71 32.50
C ILE A 156 -0.21 -11.26 33.81
N LEU A 157 -0.41 -12.21 34.72
CA LEU A 157 -0.93 -11.91 36.05
C LEU A 157 0.19 -11.38 36.97
N PRO A 158 -0.03 -10.26 37.68
CA PRO A 158 0.92 -9.73 38.64
C PRO A 158 0.94 -10.59 39.91
N ASN A 159 2.01 -10.52 40.72
CA ASN A 159 2.04 -11.18 42.02
C ASN A 159 1.01 -10.53 42.96
N PRO A 160 -0.04 -11.24 43.42
CA PRO A 160 -1.09 -10.65 44.24
C PRO A 160 -0.66 -10.45 45.72
N GLY A 161 0.52 -10.94 46.12
CA GLY A 161 0.99 -10.88 47.50
C GLY A 161 -0.03 -11.47 48.48
N ASN A 162 -0.38 -10.70 49.52
CA ASN A 162 -1.38 -11.12 50.53
C ASN A 162 -2.84 -10.87 50.09
N TRP A 163 -3.10 -10.33 48.90
CA TRP A 163 -4.43 -9.92 48.43
C TRP A 163 -5.10 -11.04 47.61
N THR A 164 -5.60 -12.06 48.30
CA THR A 164 -6.08 -13.30 47.69
C THR A 164 -7.42 -13.21 46.94
N HIS A 165 -8.21 -12.14 47.12
CA HIS A 165 -9.52 -12.01 46.49
C HIS A 165 -9.52 -11.07 45.27
N ILE A 166 -8.99 -9.85 45.43
CA ILE A 166 -9.03 -8.80 44.39
C ILE A 166 -7.65 -8.31 43.96
N GLY A 167 -6.57 -8.97 44.41
CA GLY A 167 -5.19 -8.57 44.12
C GLY A 167 -4.95 -8.39 42.63
N TYR A 168 -5.24 -9.41 41.82
CA TYR A 168 -5.08 -9.32 40.37
C TYR A 168 -5.80 -8.11 39.75
N THR A 169 -7.08 -7.90 40.08
CA THR A 169 -7.86 -6.75 39.58
C THR A 169 -7.19 -5.43 39.94
N ARG A 170 -6.79 -5.24 41.20
CA ARG A 170 -6.18 -3.99 41.67
C ARG A 170 -4.83 -3.69 41.03
N HIS A 171 -4.04 -4.72 40.73
CA HIS A 171 -2.75 -4.57 40.08
C HIS A 171 -2.87 -4.42 38.55
N LEU A 172 -3.92 -4.97 37.93
CA LEU A 172 -4.21 -4.85 36.49
C LEU A 172 -4.98 -3.56 36.13
N SER A 173 -5.72 -2.97 37.07
CA SER A 173 -6.53 -1.76 36.85
C SER A 173 -5.65 -0.50 36.76
N PHE A 174 -5.00 -0.32 35.61
CA PHE A 174 -4.14 0.81 35.32
C PHE A 174 -4.28 1.26 33.86
N PRO A 175 -4.26 2.58 33.58
CA PRO A 175 -4.22 3.70 34.53
C PRO A 175 -5.57 3.97 35.21
N SER A 176 -5.53 4.45 36.46
CA SER A 176 -6.72 5.01 37.14
C SER A 176 -6.95 6.48 36.75
N LYS A 177 -8.15 7.01 37.05
CA LYS A 177 -8.45 8.44 36.84
C LYS A 177 -7.55 9.36 37.69
N ALA A 178 -7.16 8.89 38.88
CA ALA A 178 -6.22 9.60 39.74
C ALA A 178 -4.81 9.63 39.13
N ASP A 179 -4.34 8.51 38.58
CA ASP A 179 -3.05 8.43 37.89
C ASP A 179 -3.01 9.36 36.69
N LEU A 180 -4.05 9.32 35.85
CA LEU A 180 -4.15 10.20 34.68
C LEU A 180 -4.12 11.67 35.07
N LYS A 181 -4.81 12.05 36.15
CA LYS A 181 -4.79 13.43 36.68
C LYS A 181 -3.43 13.81 37.25
N LEU A 182 -2.76 12.90 37.96
CA LEU A 182 -1.42 13.11 38.50
C LEU A 182 -0.41 13.34 37.37
N VAL A 183 -0.40 12.46 36.37
CA VAL A 183 0.48 12.59 35.21
C VAL A 183 0.12 13.82 34.37
N ALA A 184 -1.16 14.19 34.28
CA ALA A 184 -1.58 15.42 33.61
C ALA A 184 -1.06 16.67 34.34
N ASN A 185 -1.14 16.71 35.67
CA ASN A 185 -0.55 17.79 36.46
C ASN A 185 0.98 17.85 36.26
N PHE A 186 1.66 16.70 36.26
CA PHE A 186 3.09 16.63 35.97
C PHE A 186 3.43 17.18 34.59
N CYS A 187 2.71 16.79 33.55
CA CYS A 187 2.91 17.31 32.18
C CYS A 187 2.62 18.82 32.09
N HIS A 188 1.73 19.36 32.93
CA HIS A 188 1.48 20.80 33.02
C HIS A 188 2.67 21.54 33.64
N GLU A 189 3.24 21.00 34.73
CA GLU A 189 4.40 21.56 35.43
C GLU A 189 5.72 21.37 34.65
N HIS A 190 5.84 20.28 33.90
CA HIS A 190 7.03 19.90 33.11
C HIS A 190 6.68 19.69 31.63
N PRO A 191 6.47 20.77 30.85
CA PRO A 191 5.94 20.61 29.50
C PRO A 191 6.86 19.93 28.49
N SER A 192 8.17 19.84 28.79
CA SER A 192 9.15 19.12 27.98
C SER A 192 9.22 17.62 28.27
N ALA A 193 8.55 17.11 29.32
CA ALA A 193 8.69 15.72 29.77
C ALA A 193 8.35 14.68 28.67
N HIS A 194 7.33 14.94 27.86
CA HIS A 194 6.94 14.06 26.74
C HIS A 194 7.93 14.08 25.54
N ARG A 195 8.96 14.94 25.55
CA ARG A 195 10.00 15.02 24.51
C ARG A 195 11.40 14.76 25.04
N ASP A 196 11.60 14.93 26.34
CA ASP A 196 12.87 14.80 27.02
C ASP A 196 12.74 13.72 28.10
N LEU A 197 13.27 12.54 27.75
CA LEU A 197 13.34 11.36 28.62
C LEU A 197 13.99 11.67 29.96
N HIS A 198 15.04 12.48 29.97
CA HIS A 198 15.77 12.82 31.19
C HIS A 198 14.90 13.67 32.13
N VAL A 199 14.10 14.60 31.59
CA VAL A 199 13.14 15.38 32.40
C VAL A 199 12.07 14.46 32.99
N SER A 200 11.51 13.54 32.20
CA SER A 200 10.54 12.55 32.70
C SER A 200 11.12 11.71 33.84
N ILE A 201 12.35 11.24 33.72
CA ILE A 201 12.96 10.34 34.70
C ILE A 201 13.42 11.06 35.97
N SER A 202 14.01 12.26 35.82
CA SER A 202 14.58 12.99 36.95
C SER A 202 13.53 13.76 37.77
N ALA A 203 12.45 14.23 37.13
CA ALA A 203 11.45 15.07 37.78
C ALA A 203 10.24 14.27 38.32
N PHE A 204 9.79 13.24 37.60
CA PHE A 204 8.59 12.47 37.98
C PHE A 204 8.64 11.79 39.37
N PRO A 205 9.79 11.33 39.91
CA PRO A 205 9.85 10.78 41.27
C PRO A 205 9.28 11.72 42.34
N ARG A 206 9.36 13.04 42.13
CA ARG A 206 8.77 14.03 43.06
C ARG A 206 7.25 13.99 43.08
N ALA A 207 6.61 13.65 41.95
CA ALA A 207 5.16 13.49 41.85
C ALA A 207 4.67 12.17 42.48
N LEU A 208 5.55 11.17 42.63
CA LEU A 208 5.23 9.87 43.25
C LEU A 208 5.27 9.87 44.79
N VAL A 209 5.81 10.93 45.41
CA VAL A 209 5.90 11.07 46.88
C VAL A 209 4.52 11.25 47.53
N ASP A 210 3.52 11.73 46.76
CA ASP A 210 2.13 11.84 47.23
C ASP A 210 1.44 10.46 47.24
N ASP A 211 0.55 10.19 48.22
CA ASP A 211 -0.17 8.92 48.39
C ASP A 211 -1.25 8.67 47.31
N ARG A 212 -1.32 9.54 46.30
CA ARG A 212 -2.30 9.50 45.21
C ARG A 212 -1.92 8.58 44.05
N ALA A 213 -0.64 8.20 43.92
CA ALA A 213 -0.19 7.32 42.86
C ALA A 213 -0.65 5.87 43.13
N SER A 214 -1.27 5.23 42.14
CA SER A 214 -1.59 3.82 42.22
C SER A 214 -0.33 2.96 42.24
N TRP A 215 -0.47 1.72 42.69
CA TRP A 215 0.60 0.74 42.57
C TRP A 215 1.02 0.56 41.10
N GLY A 216 0.06 0.51 40.18
CA GLY A 216 0.32 0.35 38.74
C GLY A 216 1.13 1.50 38.14
N LEU A 217 0.92 2.74 38.61
CA LEU A 217 1.72 3.89 38.17
C LEU A 217 3.16 3.82 38.67
N ARG A 218 3.36 3.42 39.94
CA ARG A 218 4.71 3.26 40.51
C ARG A 218 5.48 2.15 39.79
N ASP A 219 4.85 0.99 39.62
CA ASP A 219 5.40 -0.16 38.90
C ASP A 219 5.74 0.20 37.44
N ALA A 220 4.82 0.86 36.73
CA ALA A 220 5.06 1.29 35.35
C ALA A 220 6.20 2.32 35.22
N PHE A 221 6.34 3.24 36.18
CA PHE A 221 7.42 4.22 36.18
C PHE A 221 8.78 3.59 36.52
N GLU A 222 8.84 2.70 37.51
CA GLU A 222 10.06 1.96 37.85
C GLU A 222 10.52 1.09 36.67
N GLU A 223 9.59 0.37 36.02
CA GLU A 223 9.86 -0.38 34.79
C GLU A 223 10.46 0.52 33.70
N PHE A 224 9.88 1.70 33.48
CA PHE A 224 10.36 2.66 32.49
C PHE A 224 11.74 3.25 32.82
N ARG A 225 11.95 3.67 34.07
CA ARG A 225 13.21 4.23 34.55
C ARG A 225 14.34 3.19 34.44
N ASP A 226 14.09 1.99 34.93
CA ASP A 226 15.08 0.92 34.94
C ASP A 226 15.39 0.48 33.50
N ALA A 227 14.37 0.43 32.62
CA ALA A 227 14.57 0.19 31.19
C ALA A 227 15.46 1.28 30.56
N TYR A 228 15.23 2.56 30.86
CA TYR A 228 16.07 3.64 30.35
C TYR A 228 17.54 3.50 30.79
N TYR A 229 17.81 3.33 32.08
CA TYR A 229 19.20 3.26 32.58
C TYR A 229 19.94 1.98 32.17
N LEU A 230 19.21 0.89 31.97
CA LEU A 230 19.75 -0.35 31.40
C LEU A 230 19.90 -0.26 29.86
N GLN A 231 19.63 0.91 29.27
CA GLN A 231 19.65 1.14 27.82
C GLN A 231 18.79 0.14 27.06
N ARG A 232 17.66 -0.25 27.65
CA ARG A 232 16.68 -1.12 27.02
C ARG A 232 15.96 -0.36 25.91
N ARG A 233 15.57 -1.13 24.90
CA ARG A 233 14.83 -0.68 23.73
C ARG A 233 13.32 -0.62 24.05
N ALA A 234 12.57 0.10 23.23
CA ALA A 234 11.11 0.18 23.14
C ALA A 234 10.40 0.83 24.32
N LEU A 235 11.02 1.89 24.82
CA LEU A 235 10.49 2.70 25.91
C LEU A 235 9.07 3.23 25.62
N GLY A 236 8.68 3.31 24.34
CA GLY A 236 7.41 3.87 23.89
C GLY A 236 6.22 2.95 24.08
N ASP A 237 6.47 1.66 24.20
CA ASP A 237 5.44 0.66 24.49
C ASP A 237 5.28 0.40 25.98
N LEU A 238 6.15 0.95 26.81
CA LEU A 238 6.03 0.86 28.25
C LEU A 238 4.83 1.66 28.76
N ARG A 239 4.16 1.08 29.76
CA ARG A 239 2.90 1.55 30.34
C ARG A 239 2.95 3.01 30.78
N PHE A 240 4.06 3.42 31.40
CA PHE A 240 4.25 4.80 31.87
C PHE A 240 4.30 5.80 30.72
N TRP A 241 5.05 5.50 29.65
CA TRP A 241 5.16 6.40 28.50
C TRP A 241 3.83 6.57 27.77
N ARG A 242 3.09 5.46 27.55
CA ARG A 242 1.73 5.51 26.98
C ARG A 242 0.79 6.41 27.79
N LEU A 243 0.88 6.35 29.12
CA LEU A 243 0.12 7.22 30.02
C LEU A 243 0.58 8.69 29.92
N LEU A 244 1.89 8.94 29.86
CA LEU A 244 2.47 10.27 29.73
C LEU A 244 2.02 10.97 28.45
N GLU A 245 2.07 10.28 27.31
CA GLU A 245 1.57 10.77 26.02
C GLU A 245 0.08 11.15 26.12
N ARG A 246 -0.74 10.25 26.65
CA ARG A 246 -2.18 10.49 26.82
C ARG A 246 -2.48 11.62 27.79
N ALA A 247 -1.75 11.73 28.89
CA ALA A 247 -1.91 12.83 29.84
C ALA A 247 -1.52 14.17 29.21
N SER A 248 -0.48 14.18 28.38
CA SER A 248 -0.03 15.36 27.62
C SER A 248 -1.11 15.85 26.65
N THR A 249 -1.82 14.94 25.97
CA THR A 249 -2.91 15.30 25.04
C THR A 249 -4.14 15.88 25.76
N LEU A 250 -4.44 15.44 26.98
CA LEU A 250 -5.61 15.91 27.75
C LEU A 250 -5.50 17.34 28.28
N ILE A 251 -4.29 17.88 28.49
CA ILE A 251 -4.07 19.21 29.09
C ILE A 251 -4.43 20.35 28.11
N GLY A 252 -4.91 20.05 26.91
CA GLY A 252 -5.41 21.06 25.99
C GLY A 252 -4.31 21.91 25.37
N ARG A 253 -3.07 21.40 25.30
CA ARG A 253 -2.22 21.81 24.18
C ARG A 253 -2.84 21.18 22.95
N PRO A 254 -3.06 21.92 21.85
CA PRO A 254 -3.66 21.33 20.66
C PRO A 254 -2.88 20.06 20.36
N THR A 255 -3.58 18.91 20.35
CA THR A 255 -3.04 17.67 19.81
C THR A 255 -2.52 18.04 18.45
N ARG A 256 -1.21 18.23 18.38
CA ARG A 256 -0.55 18.46 17.11
C ARG A 256 -0.75 17.14 16.40
N SER A 257 -1.63 17.10 15.42
CA SER A 257 -1.84 15.88 14.64
C SER A 257 -0.49 15.47 14.07
N SER A 258 -0.08 14.21 14.26
CA SER A 258 1.03 13.67 13.49
C SER A 258 0.63 13.72 12.02
N VAL A 259 1.54 14.22 11.20
CA VAL A 259 1.31 14.36 9.77
C VAL A 259 2.22 13.40 9.03
N THR A 260 1.68 12.75 8.02
CA THR A 260 2.49 11.93 7.12
C THR A 260 2.68 12.71 5.84
N ILE A 261 3.92 12.90 5.41
CA ILE A 261 4.24 13.40 4.07
C ILE A 261 5.04 12.32 3.37
N GLU A 262 4.52 11.81 2.27
CA GLU A 262 5.19 10.87 1.40
C GLU A 262 5.65 11.58 0.13
N MET A 263 6.77 11.14 -0.43
CA MET A 263 7.38 11.62 -1.65
C MET A 263 7.56 10.44 -2.61
N LEU A 264 7.18 10.66 -3.85
CA LEU A 264 7.34 9.76 -4.97
C LEU A 264 7.97 10.53 -6.12
N PHE A 265 8.64 9.83 -7.03
CA PHE A 265 9.16 10.45 -8.25
C PHE A 265 8.27 10.07 -9.43
N ASP A 266 7.94 11.05 -10.26
CA ASP A 266 7.25 10.81 -11.52
C ASP A 266 8.22 10.38 -12.64
N ALA A 267 7.72 10.27 -13.87
CA ALA A 267 8.49 9.90 -15.05
C ALA A 267 9.70 10.81 -15.33
N ASP A 268 9.59 12.09 -14.98
CA ASP A 268 10.63 13.09 -15.23
C ASP A 268 11.61 13.20 -14.06
N LYS A 269 11.47 12.32 -13.06
CA LYS A 269 12.17 12.39 -11.78
C LYS A 269 11.84 13.67 -11.00
N CYS A 270 10.67 14.25 -11.25
CA CYS A 270 10.13 15.31 -10.41
C CYS A 270 9.46 14.69 -9.19
N ALA A 271 9.69 15.29 -8.03
CA ALA A 271 9.12 14.82 -6.78
C ALA A 271 7.64 15.25 -6.69
N LEU A 272 6.76 14.27 -6.44
CA LEU A 272 5.36 14.46 -6.06
C LEU A 272 5.20 14.11 -4.59
N PHE A 273 4.44 14.95 -3.88
CA PHE A 273 4.23 14.82 -2.45
C PHE A 273 2.78 14.46 -2.15
N PHE A 274 2.57 13.63 -1.15
CA PHE A 274 1.25 13.26 -0.64
C PHE A 274 1.23 13.53 0.84
N ALA A 275 0.26 14.29 1.32
CA ALA A 275 0.22 14.76 2.70
C ALA A 275 -1.10 14.37 3.36
N TYR A 276 -1.01 13.76 4.55
CA TYR A 276 -2.15 13.15 5.25
C TYR A 276 -2.17 13.52 6.73
N PHE A 277 -3.38 13.58 7.30
CA PHE A 277 -3.61 13.55 8.74
C PHE A 277 -3.96 12.10 9.15
N GLY A 278 -3.09 11.41 9.89
CA GLY A 278 -3.32 10.02 10.31
C GLY A 278 -3.43 8.99 9.16
N GLU A 279 -4.13 7.87 9.38
CA GLU A 279 -4.23 6.71 8.47
C GLU A 279 -5.37 6.79 7.42
N GLN A 280 -6.11 7.89 7.31
CA GLN A 280 -7.22 8.01 6.36
C GLN A 280 -7.02 9.09 5.30
N SER A 281 -7.04 8.66 4.03
CA SER A 281 -7.75 9.25 2.86
C SER A 281 -6.95 9.01 1.57
N GLU A 282 -7.66 8.90 0.44
CA GLU A 282 -7.08 9.24 -0.86
C GLU A 282 -6.62 10.71 -0.77
N ALA A 283 -5.32 10.99 -0.81
CA ALA A 283 -4.81 12.37 -0.85
C ALA A 283 -4.48 12.77 -2.28
N GLU A 284 -4.83 14.00 -2.62
CA GLU A 284 -4.40 14.64 -3.85
C GLU A 284 -2.88 14.90 -3.80
N PRO A 285 -2.17 14.70 -4.92
CA PRO A 285 -0.74 14.95 -4.99
C PRO A 285 -0.42 16.45 -5.06
N PHE A 286 0.67 16.85 -4.42
CA PHE A 286 1.26 18.19 -4.49
C PHE A 286 2.57 18.15 -5.29
N THR A 287 2.82 19.13 -6.15
CA THR A 287 4.10 19.24 -6.91
C THR A 287 5.21 19.95 -6.16
N SER A 288 4.91 20.57 -5.02
CA SER A 288 5.93 21.18 -4.16
C SER A 288 5.81 20.68 -2.73
N PHE A 289 6.97 20.43 -2.12
CA PHE A 289 7.06 20.06 -0.73
C PHE A 289 6.56 21.17 0.17
N ASN A 290 6.78 22.43 -0.22
CA ASN A 290 6.23 23.58 0.49
C ASN A 290 4.70 23.52 0.61
N ASN A 291 4.00 23.25 -0.50
CA ASN A 291 2.54 23.16 -0.48
C ASN A 291 2.06 21.96 0.33
N ALA A 292 2.76 20.83 0.26
CA ALA A 292 2.45 19.65 1.09
C ALA A 292 2.59 19.97 2.58
N LEU A 293 3.68 20.63 3.00
CA LEU A 293 3.89 21.07 4.39
C LEU A 293 2.81 22.04 4.86
N ILE A 294 2.42 23.01 4.02
CA ILE A 294 1.37 23.99 4.34
C ILE A 294 0.00 23.30 4.47
N ALA A 295 -0.33 22.38 3.55
CA ALA A 295 -1.61 21.68 3.53
C ALA A 295 -1.89 20.92 4.84
N VAL A 296 -0.85 20.28 5.41
CA VAL A 296 -0.97 19.57 6.70
C VAL A 296 -0.50 20.41 7.90
N ARG A 297 -0.14 21.68 7.69
CA ARG A 297 0.39 22.58 8.72
C ARG A 297 1.55 21.94 9.51
N ALA A 298 2.51 21.35 8.81
CA ALA A 298 3.57 20.53 9.39
C ALA A 298 4.41 21.24 10.47
N GLU A 299 4.60 22.55 10.38
CA GLU A 299 5.28 23.37 11.41
C GLU A 299 4.56 23.35 12.78
N HIS A 300 3.28 22.99 12.78
CA HIS A 300 2.44 22.81 13.96
C HIS A 300 2.20 21.32 14.25
N SER A 301 2.85 20.38 13.56
CA SER A 301 2.69 18.93 13.79
C SER A 301 3.53 18.42 14.96
N GLU A 302 3.20 17.23 15.46
CA GLU A 302 3.95 16.61 16.55
C GLU A 302 5.30 16.09 16.07
N ASN A 303 5.29 15.39 14.95
CA ASN A 303 6.43 14.65 14.42
C ASN A 303 7.35 15.50 13.55
N LEU A 304 6.84 16.39 12.68
CA LEU A 304 7.67 17.12 11.72
C LEU A 304 7.93 18.59 12.07
N ALA A 305 7.32 19.15 13.13
CA ALA A 305 7.44 20.58 13.42
C ALA A 305 8.87 21.05 13.60
N THR A 306 9.67 20.35 14.40
CA THR A 306 11.07 20.72 14.65
C THR A 306 11.87 20.74 13.34
N ALA A 307 11.76 19.67 12.55
CA ALA A 307 12.43 19.53 11.26
C ALA A 307 11.99 20.61 10.24
N ALA A 308 10.68 20.85 10.12
CA ALA A 308 10.10 21.89 9.27
C ALA A 308 10.58 23.30 9.67
N THR A 309 10.55 23.63 10.96
CA THR A 309 11.02 24.93 11.48
C THR A 309 12.54 25.08 11.33
N MET A 310 13.32 24.04 11.62
CA MET A 310 14.77 24.03 11.40
C MET A 310 15.11 24.19 9.92
N GLY A 311 14.21 23.81 9.02
CA GLY A 311 14.40 23.89 7.57
C GLY A 311 15.19 22.71 7.02
N VAL A 312 15.15 21.55 7.69
CA VAL A 312 15.78 20.32 7.23
C VAL A 312 14.81 19.17 7.52
N VAL A 313 14.38 18.46 6.48
CA VAL A 313 13.51 17.28 6.59
C VAL A 313 14.17 16.13 5.84
N ILE A 314 14.16 14.96 6.45
CA ILE A 314 14.77 13.75 5.88
C ILE A 314 13.67 12.91 5.25
N PHE A 315 13.99 12.23 4.16
CA PHE A 315 13.09 11.33 3.46
C PHE A 315 13.69 9.94 3.42
N ARG A 316 13.03 8.98 4.07
CA ARG A 316 13.46 7.58 4.15
C ARG A 316 12.58 6.69 3.29
N LEU A 317 13.17 5.70 2.62
CA LEU A 317 12.40 4.75 1.82
C LEU A 317 11.53 3.90 2.76
N ILE A 318 10.22 3.88 2.51
CA ILE A 318 9.22 3.14 3.31
C ILE A 318 8.49 2.07 2.48
N GLY A 319 9.01 1.71 1.31
CA GLY A 319 8.39 0.73 0.43
C GLY A 319 8.84 0.88 -1.01
N ALA A 320 8.05 0.35 -1.93
CA ALA A 320 8.31 0.39 -3.36
C ALA A 320 8.43 1.83 -3.86
N GLY A 321 9.64 2.40 -3.95
CA GLY A 321 9.90 3.77 -4.42
C GLY A 321 9.28 4.94 -3.62
N ARG A 322 8.57 4.68 -2.52
CA ARG A 322 7.95 5.71 -1.66
C ARG A 322 8.87 6.13 -0.56
N TRP A 323 9.00 7.44 -0.37
CA TRP A 323 9.83 8.03 0.66
C TRP A 323 8.97 8.77 1.67
N ARG A 324 9.12 8.52 2.97
CA ARG A 324 8.39 9.23 4.02
C ARG A 324 9.26 10.29 4.65
N ALA A 325 8.67 11.46 4.88
CA ALA A 325 9.28 12.53 5.65
C ALA A 325 9.44 12.09 7.11
N GLU A 326 10.67 12.18 7.60
CA GLU A 326 11.10 11.88 8.96
C GLU A 326 11.78 13.10 9.57
N PRO A 327 11.62 13.32 10.89
CA PRO A 327 12.24 14.45 11.56
C PRO A 327 13.76 14.35 11.67
N GLU A 328 14.29 13.13 11.66
CA GLU A 328 15.71 12.85 11.85
C GLU A 328 16.23 11.85 10.81
N ALA A 329 17.54 11.88 10.60
CA ALA A 329 18.21 10.93 9.73
C ALA A 329 18.57 9.69 10.53
N CYS A 330 18.12 8.53 10.06
CA CYS A 330 18.52 7.22 10.55
C CYS A 330 19.27 6.46 9.43
N ASP A 331 20.13 5.51 9.81
CA ASP A 331 20.79 4.67 8.82
C ASP A 331 19.73 3.88 8.02
N SER A 332 19.92 3.85 6.71
CA SER A 332 18.98 3.26 5.75
C SER A 332 19.76 2.53 4.69
N ALA A 333 19.45 1.25 4.49
CA ALA A 333 20.08 0.44 3.44
C ALA A 333 19.87 1.01 2.03
N PHE A 334 18.82 1.80 1.84
CA PHE A 334 18.42 2.38 0.54
C PHE A 334 18.83 3.85 0.39
N GLY A 335 19.56 4.40 1.35
CA GLY A 335 19.90 5.83 1.42
C GLY A 335 18.73 6.71 1.87
N LEU A 336 18.95 8.01 1.81
CA LEU A 336 18.07 9.08 2.31
C LEU A 336 17.98 10.21 1.29
N HIS A 337 16.79 10.72 1.04
CA HIS A 337 16.63 12.04 0.43
C HIS A 337 16.62 13.12 1.52
N VAL A 338 17.06 14.33 1.19
CA VAL A 338 17.12 15.46 2.12
C VAL A 338 16.45 16.67 1.48
N ALA A 339 15.47 17.23 2.18
CA ALA A 339 14.86 18.51 1.85
C ALA A 339 15.44 19.59 2.77
N ILE A 340 15.97 20.66 2.19
CA ILE A 340 16.45 21.83 2.92
C ILE A 340 15.63 23.06 2.52
N ALA A 341 15.30 23.91 3.48
CA ALA A 341 14.68 25.19 3.18
C ALA A 341 15.66 26.05 2.36
N ASP A 342 15.16 26.85 1.41
CA ASP A 342 16.01 27.58 0.47
C ASP A 342 16.97 28.56 1.17
N ARG A 343 16.57 29.07 2.35
CA ARG A 343 17.44 29.85 3.28
C ARG A 343 18.75 29.17 3.65
N HIS A 344 18.82 27.84 3.61
CA HIS A 344 20.00 27.03 3.94
C HIS A 344 20.82 26.60 2.72
N ARG A 345 20.31 26.82 1.51
CA ARG A 345 20.93 26.35 0.26
C ARG A 345 22.38 26.82 0.10
N ARG A 346 22.66 28.09 0.44
CA ARG A 346 24.02 28.66 0.42
C ARG A 346 24.94 28.05 1.48
N ARG A 347 24.43 27.71 2.67
CA ARG A 347 25.23 27.10 3.76
C ARG A 347 25.60 25.66 3.43
N ILE A 348 24.68 24.90 2.83
CA ILE A 348 24.90 23.52 2.40
C ILE A 348 25.84 23.47 1.19
N GLY A 349 25.69 24.37 0.22
CA GLY A 349 26.49 24.38 -1.01
C GLY A 349 26.28 23.10 -1.81
N GLU A 350 27.37 22.51 -2.33
CA GLU A 350 27.33 21.29 -3.16
C GLU A 350 27.43 19.99 -2.34
N ARG A 351 27.44 20.07 -0.99
CA ARG A 351 27.71 18.91 -0.12
C ARG A 351 26.66 17.79 -0.20
N LEU A 352 25.42 18.14 -0.57
CA LEU A 352 24.33 17.18 -0.81
C LEU A 352 24.15 16.86 -2.30
N GLY A 353 25.08 17.28 -3.16
CA GLY A 353 24.97 17.15 -4.62
C GLY A 353 23.89 18.06 -5.21
N GLN A 354 23.27 17.61 -6.30
CA GLN A 354 22.27 18.38 -7.02
C GLN A 354 20.94 18.44 -6.25
N LEU A 355 20.43 19.66 -6.06
CA LEU A 355 19.16 19.93 -5.39
C LEU A 355 18.13 20.49 -6.38
N ALA A 356 16.99 19.82 -6.51
CA ALA A 356 15.83 20.31 -7.24
C ALA A 356 14.99 21.27 -6.38
N SER A 357 14.54 22.39 -6.95
CA SER A 357 13.68 23.33 -6.24
C SER A 357 12.26 22.78 -6.07
N SER A 358 11.62 23.07 -4.95
CA SER A 358 10.30 22.56 -4.57
C SER A 358 9.54 23.60 -3.71
N GLY A 359 9.21 24.73 -4.34
CA GLY A 359 8.73 25.93 -3.62
C GLY A 359 9.87 26.57 -2.83
N ASP A 360 9.64 26.90 -1.55
CA ASP A 360 10.65 27.48 -0.64
C ASP A 360 11.66 26.45 -0.09
N TRP A 361 11.73 25.28 -0.72
CA TRP A 361 12.58 24.15 -0.34
C TRP A 361 13.38 23.64 -1.54
N ALA A 362 14.49 22.97 -1.26
CA ALA A 362 15.33 22.30 -2.25
C ALA A 362 15.60 20.86 -1.80
N ILE A 363 15.50 19.89 -2.71
CA ILE A 363 15.46 18.46 -2.39
C ILE A 363 16.50 17.70 -3.23
N THR A 364 17.20 16.76 -2.62
CA THR A 364 18.14 15.88 -3.33
C THR A 364 17.45 15.09 -4.43
N THR A 365 18.07 15.03 -5.62
CA THR A 365 17.54 14.27 -6.76
C THR A 365 17.90 12.79 -6.74
N VAL A 366 18.87 12.41 -5.91
CA VAL A 366 19.32 11.03 -5.67
C VAL A 366 19.41 10.76 -4.17
N PRO A 367 19.18 9.52 -3.73
CA PRO A 367 19.36 9.16 -2.32
C PRO A 367 20.84 9.14 -1.95
N LEU A 368 21.14 9.59 -0.73
CA LEU A 368 22.48 9.70 -0.17
C LEU A 368 22.64 8.74 1.03
N THR A 369 23.87 8.31 1.32
CA THR A 369 24.12 7.50 2.53
C THR A 369 24.00 8.35 3.79
N PHE A 370 23.70 7.70 4.92
CA PHE A 370 23.57 8.38 6.20
C PHE A 370 24.81 9.20 6.58
N GLU A 371 26.02 8.65 6.38
CA GLU A 371 27.26 9.37 6.70
C GLU A 371 27.46 10.62 5.84
N VAL A 372 27.12 10.58 4.53
CA VAL A 372 27.19 11.77 3.67
C VAL A 372 26.23 12.86 4.14
N VAL A 373 24.98 12.49 4.46
CA VAL A 373 23.97 13.41 4.98
C VAL A 373 24.43 14.03 6.30
N LYS A 374 24.88 13.20 7.22
CA LYS A 374 25.36 13.60 8.54
C LYS A 374 26.55 14.56 8.45
N ASP A 375 27.54 14.25 7.62
CA ASP A 375 28.71 15.12 7.44
C ASP A 375 28.32 16.47 6.82
N ALA A 376 27.47 16.47 5.79
CA ALA A 376 26.98 17.69 5.15
C ALA A 376 26.22 18.60 6.14
N LEU A 377 25.30 18.02 6.92
CA LEU A 377 24.50 18.75 7.90
C LEU A 377 25.34 19.22 9.11
N LYS A 378 26.29 18.41 9.60
CA LYS A 378 27.20 18.80 10.68
C LYS A 378 28.07 19.99 10.28
N GLN A 379 28.68 19.95 9.09
CA GLN A 379 29.50 21.05 8.59
C GLN A 379 28.69 22.34 8.40
N ALA A 380 27.42 22.23 8.00
CA ALA A 380 26.52 23.36 7.89
C ALA A 380 25.98 23.86 9.25
N LYS A 381 26.27 23.17 10.36
CA LYS A 381 25.68 23.38 11.69
C LYS A 381 24.15 23.32 11.67
N LEU A 382 23.62 22.37 10.90
CA LEU A 382 22.20 22.06 10.73
C LEU A 382 21.85 20.64 11.20
N PHE A 383 22.84 19.89 11.70
CA PHE A 383 22.60 18.59 12.31
C PHE A 383 21.85 18.80 13.63
N PRO A 384 20.64 18.23 13.80
CA PRO A 384 19.92 18.31 15.06
C PRO A 384 20.76 17.73 16.19
N ALA A 385 20.63 18.27 17.40
CA ALA A 385 21.09 17.54 18.58
C ALA A 385 20.23 16.27 18.67
N THR A 386 20.88 15.10 18.78
CA THR A 386 20.20 13.80 18.84
C THR A 386 19.15 13.85 19.93
N GLN A 387 17.87 13.85 19.56
CA GLN A 387 16.82 13.56 20.53
C GLN A 387 16.84 12.04 20.71
N GLU A 388 16.84 11.57 21.96
CA GLU A 388 16.58 10.16 22.24
C GLU A 388 15.12 9.90 21.87
N LEU A 389 14.88 9.59 20.59
CA LEU A 389 13.56 9.29 20.08
C LEU A 389 13.12 7.93 20.61
N ILE A 390 11.92 7.93 21.17
CA ILE A 390 11.26 6.71 21.57
C ILE A 390 10.55 6.14 20.34
N VAL A 391 11.12 5.08 19.77
CA VAL A 391 10.59 4.43 18.58
C VAL A 391 9.60 3.34 19.01
N ARG A 392 8.38 3.37 18.47
CA ARG A 392 7.47 2.22 18.50
C ARG A 392 7.69 1.37 17.26
N PRO A 393 7.63 0.03 17.37
CA PRO A 393 7.78 -0.81 16.22
C PRO A 393 6.59 -0.59 15.29
N TYR A 394 6.86 -0.28 14.02
CA TYR A 394 5.81 -0.06 13.04
C TYR A 394 6.17 -0.71 11.70
N LEU A 395 5.14 -1.17 11.00
CA LEU A 395 5.30 -1.76 9.68
C LEU A 395 5.07 -0.71 8.61
N SER A 396 5.92 -0.72 7.61
CA SER A 396 5.79 0.12 6.43
C SER A 396 6.01 -0.70 5.17
N GLY A 397 5.61 -0.13 4.04
CA GLY A 397 5.74 -0.80 2.76
C GLY A 397 4.85 -2.03 2.67
N GLY A 398 5.30 -3.01 1.90
CA GLY A 398 4.55 -4.22 1.61
C GLY A 398 3.23 -3.97 0.86
N ILE A 399 2.53 -5.06 0.55
CA ILE A 399 1.20 -5.01 -0.08
C ILE A 399 0.21 -5.67 0.85
N ARG A 400 -0.95 -5.03 1.07
CA ARG A 400 -2.07 -5.62 1.81
C ARG A 400 -3.17 -6.09 0.85
N SER A 401 -3.86 -7.15 1.23
CA SER A 401 -5.07 -7.67 0.60
C SER A 401 -6.11 -7.90 1.70
N ASP A 402 -7.20 -7.12 1.68
CA ASP A 402 -8.26 -7.10 2.71
C ASP A 402 -7.73 -7.11 4.17
N GLY A 403 -6.79 -6.22 4.46
CA GLY A 403 -6.23 -6.01 5.81
C GLY A 403 -5.05 -6.94 6.17
N VAL A 404 -4.80 -7.98 5.39
CA VAL A 404 -3.73 -8.97 5.59
C VAL A 404 -2.55 -8.70 4.66
N TRP A 405 -1.33 -9.08 5.03
CA TRP A 405 -0.15 -8.89 4.17
C TRP A 405 -0.08 -9.92 3.04
N LEU A 406 0.34 -9.49 1.85
CA LEU A 406 0.59 -10.36 0.73
C LEU A 406 1.92 -11.09 0.94
N GLY A 407 1.87 -12.41 0.91
CA GLY A 407 2.98 -13.31 1.19
C GLY A 407 3.97 -13.49 0.05
N ARG A 408 4.18 -12.48 -0.81
CA ARG A 408 4.98 -12.58 -2.03
C ARG A 408 6.39 -12.04 -1.80
N PRO A 409 7.48 -12.79 -2.10
CA PRO A 409 8.86 -12.48 -1.71
C PRO A 409 9.34 -11.04 -1.90
N ARG A 410 8.97 -10.41 -3.02
CA ARG A 410 9.41 -9.05 -3.39
C ARG A 410 8.53 -7.92 -2.81
N PHE A 411 7.46 -8.28 -2.10
CA PHE A 411 6.42 -7.35 -1.64
C PHE A 411 6.13 -7.46 -0.13
N PHE A 412 7.10 -7.95 0.65
CA PHE A 412 6.99 -7.96 2.11
C PHE A 412 7.12 -6.56 2.72
N PRO A 413 6.47 -6.31 3.87
CA PRO A 413 6.66 -5.06 4.60
C PRO A 413 8.07 -4.99 5.22
N SER A 414 8.46 -3.79 5.60
CA SER A 414 9.63 -3.50 6.41
C SER A 414 9.17 -3.15 7.83
N LEU A 415 9.86 -3.66 8.83
CA LEU A 415 9.66 -3.35 10.24
C LEU A 415 10.67 -2.29 10.65
N ASP A 416 10.17 -1.14 11.05
CA ASP A 416 10.95 -0.12 11.73
C ASP A 416 10.83 -0.37 13.23
N SER A 417 11.96 -0.41 13.92
CA SER A 417 12.03 -0.52 15.38
C SER A 417 13.39 -0.06 15.87
N ASP A 418 13.52 0.07 17.17
CA ASP A 418 14.80 0.35 17.85
C ASP A 418 15.80 -0.81 17.88
N THR A 419 15.43 -2.00 17.38
CA THR A 419 16.30 -3.18 17.38
C THR A 419 16.71 -3.61 15.98
N SER A 420 17.88 -4.24 15.88
CA SER A 420 18.35 -4.93 14.69
C SER A 420 18.28 -6.46 14.82
N ASP A 421 18.13 -6.96 16.05
CA ASP A 421 18.17 -8.37 16.40
C ASP A 421 16.77 -8.85 16.75
N TYR A 422 16.23 -9.73 15.90
CA TYR A 422 14.85 -10.19 15.95
C TYR A 422 14.78 -11.70 16.04
N VAL A 423 13.73 -12.19 16.68
CA VAL A 423 13.29 -13.58 16.65
C VAL A 423 11.97 -13.64 15.90
N ILE A 424 11.86 -14.54 14.93
CA ILE A 424 10.64 -14.82 14.20
C ILE A 424 10.15 -16.21 14.62
N ARG A 425 8.86 -16.32 14.93
CA ARG A 425 8.20 -17.60 15.26
C ARG A 425 6.95 -17.76 14.43
N ASP A 426 6.76 -18.93 13.84
CA ASP A 426 5.48 -19.31 13.26
C ASP A 426 4.44 -19.45 14.38
N ALA A 427 3.24 -18.90 14.17
CA ALA A 427 2.13 -19.01 15.11
C ALA A 427 1.58 -20.44 15.20
N LEU A 428 1.73 -21.22 14.12
CA LEU A 428 1.39 -22.64 14.06
C LEU A 428 2.62 -23.38 13.56
N PRO A 429 3.54 -23.80 14.45
CA PRO A 429 4.77 -24.45 14.05
C PRO A 429 4.45 -25.68 13.19
N ARG A 430 4.65 -25.54 11.87
CA ARG A 430 4.74 -26.67 10.95
C ARG A 430 6.08 -27.34 11.21
N GLU A 431 6.23 -28.63 10.93
CA GLU A 431 7.52 -29.34 11.06
C GLU A 431 8.64 -28.75 10.17
N SER A 432 8.33 -27.76 9.33
CA SER A 432 9.25 -27.04 8.45
C SER A 432 9.88 -25.82 9.13
N GLU A 433 11.18 -25.60 8.90
CA GLU A 433 11.88 -24.39 9.34
C GLU A 433 11.18 -23.11 8.83
N CYS A 434 11.11 -22.09 9.70
CA CYS A 434 10.57 -20.79 9.33
C CYS A 434 11.45 -20.13 8.25
N LEU A 435 10.95 -20.06 7.02
CA LEU A 435 11.67 -19.48 5.86
C LEU A 435 11.68 -17.94 5.86
N LEU A 436 10.90 -17.30 6.73
CA LEU A 436 10.83 -15.85 6.85
C LEU A 436 11.99 -15.35 7.72
N THR A 437 12.78 -14.43 7.18
CA THR A 437 13.92 -13.81 7.85
C THR A 437 13.79 -12.29 7.83
N ILE A 438 14.47 -11.63 8.75
CA ILE A 438 14.52 -10.16 8.83
C ILE A 438 15.97 -9.71 8.96
N LYS A 439 16.37 -8.73 8.14
CA LYS A 439 17.70 -8.11 8.18
C LYS A 439 17.56 -6.61 8.07
N LYS A 440 18.09 -5.87 9.06
CA LYS A 440 17.97 -4.40 9.14
C LYS A 440 16.51 -3.91 8.94
N GLY A 441 15.54 -4.59 9.56
CA GLY A 441 14.12 -4.27 9.43
C GLY A 441 13.44 -4.82 8.16
N GLN A 442 14.18 -5.22 7.12
CA GLN A 442 13.57 -5.75 5.89
C GLN A 442 13.24 -7.25 6.02
N LEU A 443 11.98 -7.61 5.81
CA LEU A 443 11.53 -9.00 5.74
C LEU A 443 11.86 -9.61 4.38
N SER A 444 12.29 -10.87 4.38
CA SER A 444 12.60 -11.63 3.17
C SER A 444 12.38 -13.13 3.36
N ALA A 445 11.93 -13.80 2.30
CA ALA A 445 11.79 -15.25 2.24
C ALA A 445 12.11 -15.72 0.81
N PRO A 446 12.64 -16.95 0.62
CA PRO A 446 12.99 -17.46 -0.71
C PRO A 446 11.76 -17.80 -1.57
N GLN A 447 10.60 -18.01 -0.96
CA GLN A 447 9.35 -18.41 -1.63
C GLN A 447 8.16 -17.70 -0.98
N SER A 448 6.99 -17.78 -1.63
CA SER A 448 5.77 -17.22 -1.07
C SER A 448 5.40 -17.89 0.26
N ILE A 449 4.92 -17.09 1.22
CA ILE A 449 4.56 -17.56 2.56
C ILE A 449 3.07 -17.36 2.83
N GLU A 450 2.55 -18.16 3.74
CA GLU A 450 1.17 -18.06 4.22
C GLU A 450 1.15 -18.46 5.69
N GLY A 451 0.29 -17.81 6.46
CA GLY A 451 0.15 -18.07 7.89
C GLY A 451 0.48 -16.84 8.74
N ALA A 452 0.51 -17.06 10.05
CA ALA A 452 0.79 -16.02 11.02
C ALA A 452 2.18 -16.17 11.62
N PHE A 453 2.88 -15.06 11.81
CA PHE A 453 4.22 -15.01 12.35
C PHE A 453 4.30 -13.97 13.45
N PHE A 454 4.93 -14.33 14.57
CA PHE A 454 5.28 -13.39 15.62
C PHE A 454 6.71 -12.91 15.43
N ILE A 455 6.89 -11.60 15.48
CA ILE A 455 8.20 -10.94 15.47
C ILE A 455 8.36 -10.22 16.79
N HIS A 456 9.50 -10.41 17.45
CA HIS A 456 9.86 -9.71 18.65
C HIS A 456 11.40 -9.61 18.75
N PRO A 457 11.95 -8.66 19.51
CA PRO A 457 13.39 -8.58 19.72
C PRO A 457 13.93 -9.82 20.44
N VAL A 458 15.22 -10.09 20.26
CA VAL A 458 15.95 -11.07 21.07
C VAL A 458 15.96 -10.58 22.52
N THR A 459 15.56 -11.44 23.45
CA THR A 459 15.55 -11.15 24.89
C THR A 459 16.98 -10.98 25.41
N LEU A 460 17.26 -9.87 26.10
CA LEU A 460 18.58 -9.60 26.67
C LEU A 460 18.79 -10.39 27.97
N ARG A 461 20.05 -10.48 28.42
CA ARG A 461 20.41 -11.18 29.66
C ARG A 461 19.73 -10.51 30.85
N GLY A 462 18.88 -11.26 31.57
CA GLY A 462 18.11 -10.77 32.72
C GLY A 462 16.69 -10.30 32.37
N GLU A 463 16.29 -10.37 31.10
CA GLU A 463 14.89 -10.19 30.69
C GLU A 463 14.17 -11.54 30.67
N GLU A 464 12.97 -11.60 31.25
CA GLU A 464 12.12 -12.80 31.19
C GLU A 464 11.34 -12.89 29.87
N GLN A 465 11.07 -11.74 29.22
CA GLN A 465 10.23 -11.61 28.04
C GLN A 465 10.68 -10.44 27.16
N ALA A 466 10.37 -10.50 25.86
CA ALA A 466 10.61 -9.40 24.94
C ALA A 466 9.72 -8.17 25.27
N PRO A 467 10.22 -6.93 25.13
CA PRO A 467 9.49 -5.70 25.44
C PRO A 467 8.26 -5.45 24.57
N TRP A 468 8.25 -5.96 23.34
CA TRP A 468 7.12 -5.90 22.42
C TRP A 468 7.04 -7.16 21.57
N SER A 469 5.87 -7.41 20.99
CA SER A 469 5.70 -8.43 19.96
C SER A 469 4.67 -7.96 18.94
N ILE A 470 4.93 -8.24 17.66
CA ILE A 470 4.00 -7.98 16.56
C ILE A 470 3.61 -9.30 15.92
N ARG A 471 2.33 -9.49 15.63
CA ARG A 471 1.80 -10.60 14.83
C ARG A 471 1.52 -10.12 13.41
N LEU A 472 2.17 -10.75 12.43
CA LEU A 472 1.90 -10.56 11.01
C LEU A 472 1.09 -11.74 10.50
N GLN A 473 0.02 -11.46 9.76
CA GLN A 473 -0.69 -12.47 8.98
C GLN A 473 -0.33 -12.28 7.50
N PHE A 474 0.08 -13.37 6.84
CA PHE A 474 0.32 -13.42 5.41
C PHE A 474 -0.68 -14.34 4.70
N VAL A 475 -1.05 -13.95 3.48
CA VAL A 475 -1.75 -14.78 2.51
C VAL A 475 -0.94 -14.89 1.24
N ARG A 476 -0.80 -16.10 0.70
CA ARG A 476 -0.03 -16.33 -0.53
C ARG A 476 -0.64 -15.61 -1.74
N ASN A 477 -1.97 -15.70 -1.85
CA ASN A 477 -2.75 -15.15 -2.94
C ASN A 477 -3.72 -14.08 -2.43
N ALA A 478 -3.81 -12.99 -3.19
CA ALA A 478 -4.75 -11.91 -3.00
C ALA A 478 -6.18 -12.43 -2.90
N PHE A 479 -6.97 -11.77 -2.06
CA PHE A 479 -8.41 -11.93 -2.03
C PHE A 479 -9.03 -11.28 -3.27
N VAL A 480 -10.09 -11.91 -3.79
CA VAL A 480 -10.84 -11.41 -4.95
C VAL A 480 -11.56 -10.13 -4.53
N HIS A 481 -11.38 -9.05 -5.29
CA HIS A 481 -12.11 -7.81 -5.06
C HIS A 481 -13.57 -8.02 -5.46
N PRO A 482 -14.55 -7.81 -4.54
CA PRO A 482 -15.97 -7.94 -4.91
C PRO A 482 -16.41 -6.91 -5.94
N MET A 483 -15.77 -5.74 -5.93
CA MET A 483 -15.97 -4.66 -6.90
C MET A 483 -14.71 -3.79 -6.94
N LEU A 484 -14.36 -3.30 -8.14
CA LEU A 484 -13.34 -2.26 -8.30
C LEU A 484 -13.98 -0.90 -7.99
N THR A 485 -13.41 -0.14 -7.06
CA THR A 485 -14.05 1.05 -6.49
C THR A 485 -13.06 2.18 -6.27
N GLY A 486 -13.40 3.41 -6.65
CA GLY A 486 -12.59 4.59 -6.35
C GLY A 486 -12.93 5.76 -7.27
N ALA A 487 -12.52 6.98 -6.91
CA ALA A 487 -12.75 8.15 -7.76
C ALA A 487 -12.08 7.99 -9.14
N ARG A 488 -10.92 7.34 -9.18
CA ARG A 488 -10.13 7.10 -10.41
C ARG A 488 -10.87 6.31 -11.48
N TYR A 489 -11.73 5.36 -11.10
CA TYR A 489 -12.52 4.55 -12.03
C TYR A 489 -13.61 5.36 -12.77
N LYS A 490 -13.92 6.58 -12.31
CA LYS A 490 -14.88 7.49 -12.96
C LYS A 490 -14.25 8.35 -14.06
N LEU A 491 -12.92 8.42 -14.14
CA LEU A 491 -12.19 9.23 -15.11
C LEU A 491 -12.18 8.60 -16.50
N ALA A 492 -12.12 9.37 -17.57
CA ALA A 492 -12.12 8.83 -18.92
C ALA A 492 -10.83 8.05 -19.24
N PRO A 493 -10.91 6.83 -19.85
CA PRO A 493 -9.74 6.11 -20.35
C PRO A 493 -9.00 6.88 -21.44
N LEU A 494 -7.66 6.87 -21.36
CA LEU A 494 -6.78 7.43 -22.39
C LEU A 494 -6.56 6.39 -23.50
N ARG A 495 -7.05 6.72 -24.70
CA ARG A 495 -6.94 5.88 -25.91
C ARG A 495 -5.84 6.37 -26.82
N ASP A 496 -5.15 5.44 -27.48
CA ASP A 496 -4.12 5.76 -28.48
C ASP A 496 -4.69 5.67 -29.90
N TRP A 497 -5.63 4.75 -30.12
CA TRP A 497 -6.22 4.43 -31.42
C TRP A 497 -7.74 4.58 -31.43
N ALA A 498 -8.29 5.00 -32.56
CA ALA A 498 -9.72 5.17 -32.74
C ALA A 498 -10.43 3.81 -32.76
N VAL A 499 -11.60 3.79 -32.13
CA VAL A 499 -12.46 2.61 -32.07
C VAL A 499 -13.09 2.34 -33.44
N GLY A 500 -13.11 1.08 -33.85
CA GLY A 500 -13.77 0.60 -35.07
C GLY A 500 -15.14 -0.02 -34.77
N GLU A 501 -15.52 -0.99 -35.60
CA GLU A 501 -16.75 -1.74 -35.44
C GLU A 501 -16.60 -2.84 -34.39
N LYS A 502 -17.73 -3.40 -33.94
CA LYS A 502 -17.74 -4.64 -33.14
C LYS A 502 -17.63 -5.80 -34.11
N LEU A 503 -16.60 -6.63 -33.96
CA LEU A 503 -16.35 -7.76 -34.85
C LEU A 503 -15.94 -8.99 -34.03
N PRO A 504 -16.22 -10.20 -34.54
CA PRO A 504 -15.64 -11.43 -34.00
C PRO A 504 -14.11 -11.39 -34.02
N VAL A 505 -13.50 -12.05 -33.04
CA VAL A 505 -12.05 -12.17 -32.95
C VAL A 505 -11.59 -13.44 -33.66
N ASP A 506 -10.85 -13.32 -34.75
CA ASP A 506 -10.23 -14.45 -35.45
C ASP A 506 -8.78 -14.66 -35.00
N VAL A 507 -8.51 -15.83 -34.43
CA VAL A 507 -7.19 -16.27 -33.99
C VAL A 507 -6.39 -16.78 -35.18
N THR A 508 -5.14 -16.31 -35.30
CA THR A 508 -4.25 -16.65 -36.44
C THR A 508 -3.06 -17.52 -36.04
N THR A 509 -2.86 -17.78 -34.75
CA THR A 509 -1.81 -18.71 -34.29
C THR A 509 -2.22 -20.18 -34.48
N GLN A 510 -1.23 -21.01 -34.86
CA GLN A 510 -1.35 -22.46 -35.05
C GLN A 510 -0.77 -23.25 -33.87
N ASP A 511 -0.37 -22.56 -32.80
CA ASP A 511 0.19 -23.20 -31.61
C ASP A 511 -0.84 -24.10 -30.92
N THR A 512 -0.36 -25.14 -30.22
CA THR A 512 -1.21 -25.98 -29.38
C THR A 512 -1.76 -25.18 -28.19
N LEU A 513 -3.01 -25.47 -27.80
CA LEU A 513 -3.70 -24.80 -26.69
C LEU A 513 -3.73 -25.73 -25.50
N ASP A 514 -2.59 -25.82 -24.82
CA ASP A 514 -2.44 -26.58 -23.60
C ASP A 514 -2.24 -25.63 -22.41
N TRP A 515 -2.21 -26.20 -21.20
CA TRP A 515 -1.74 -25.47 -20.04
C TRP A 515 -0.21 -25.44 -20.02
N GLU A 516 0.41 -24.41 -20.63
CA GLU A 516 1.86 -24.30 -20.71
C GLU A 516 2.50 -24.29 -19.31
N SER A 517 3.46 -25.21 -19.08
CA SER A 517 4.23 -25.30 -17.84
C SER A 517 5.30 -24.22 -17.79
N GLY A 518 5.42 -23.53 -16.66
CA GLY A 518 6.47 -22.54 -16.41
C GLY A 518 5.97 -21.40 -15.52
N ASP A 519 6.87 -20.90 -14.68
CA ASP A 519 6.59 -19.80 -13.75
C ASP A 519 7.13 -18.50 -14.35
N PRO A 520 6.27 -17.60 -14.84
CA PRO A 520 6.71 -16.33 -15.37
C PRO A 520 7.32 -15.52 -14.23
N ALA A 521 8.42 -14.83 -14.51
CA ALA A 521 9.09 -13.95 -13.56
C ALA A 521 8.15 -12.85 -13.02
N CYS A 522 7.09 -12.52 -13.76
CA CYS A 522 6.08 -11.56 -13.34
C CYS A 522 4.97 -12.11 -12.41
N GLU A 523 4.93 -13.40 -12.05
CA GLU A 523 3.80 -13.96 -11.27
C GLU A 523 3.55 -13.21 -9.96
N ASP A 524 4.60 -13.01 -9.14
CA ASP A 524 4.50 -12.28 -7.88
C ASP A 524 4.05 -10.82 -8.10
N LEU A 525 4.50 -10.22 -9.20
CA LEU A 525 4.13 -8.85 -9.57
C LEU A 525 2.65 -8.76 -9.95
N LEU A 526 2.13 -9.72 -10.71
CA LEU A 526 0.72 -9.76 -11.10
C LEU A 526 -0.18 -9.85 -9.86
N GLU A 527 0.20 -10.66 -8.88
CA GLU A 527 -0.53 -10.79 -7.63
C GLU A 527 -0.51 -9.48 -6.81
N ALA A 528 0.64 -8.81 -6.75
CA ALA A 528 0.79 -7.51 -6.07
C ALA A 528 0.01 -6.37 -6.77
N ILE A 529 0.00 -6.36 -8.10
CA ILE A 529 -0.79 -5.44 -8.92
C ILE A 529 -2.28 -5.67 -8.65
N TYR A 530 -2.75 -6.92 -8.66
CA TYR A 530 -4.15 -7.19 -8.35
C TYR A 530 -4.50 -6.76 -6.91
N ALA A 531 -3.73 -7.19 -5.91
CA ALA A 531 -4.00 -6.92 -4.50
C ALA A 531 -4.10 -5.42 -4.18
N SER A 532 -3.20 -4.60 -4.73
CA SER A 532 -3.15 -3.16 -4.46
C SER A 532 -4.07 -2.30 -5.36
N GLY A 533 -4.69 -2.89 -6.40
CA GLY A 533 -5.37 -2.14 -7.46
C GLY A 533 -6.84 -1.83 -7.25
N LYS A 534 -7.43 -2.19 -6.10
CA LYS A 534 -8.86 -2.01 -5.81
C LYS A 534 -9.37 -0.60 -6.11
N SER A 535 -8.59 0.43 -5.76
CA SER A 535 -8.90 1.86 -5.99
C SER A 535 -8.05 2.54 -7.07
N GLY A 536 -7.24 1.76 -7.80
CA GLY A 536 -6.29 2.27 -8.77
C GLY A 536 -5.14 3.05 -8.13
N TRP A 537 -4.26 3.57 -8.97
CA TRP A 537 -3.01 4.22 -8.55
C TRP A 537 -2.82 5.55 -9.26
N GLU A 538 -2.13 6.47 -8.61
CA GLU A 538 -1.38 7.48 -9.33
C GLU A 538 -0.24 6.82 -10.13
N GLU A 539 0.13 7.40 -11.28
CA GLU A 539 1.24 6.85 -12.09
C GLU A 539 2.52 6.66 -11.29
N ALA A 540 2.87 7.63 -10.43
CA ALA A 540 4.06 7.50 -9.60
C ALA A 540 3.95 6.32 -8.62
N GLN A 541 2.75 6.03 -8.07
CA GLN A 541 2.54 4.92 -7.14
C GLN A 541 2.68 3.55 -7.81
N ILE A 542 2.12 3.38 -9.02
CA ILE A 542 2.27 2.11 -9.75
C ILE A 542 3.72 1.94 -10.21
N ILE A 543 4.41 2.99 -10.68
CA ILE A 543 5.83 2.90 -11.05
C ILE A 543 6.70 2.52 -9.86
N ALA A 544 6.40 3.07 -8.69
CA ALA A 544 7.01 2.70 -7.42
C ALA A 544 6.88 1.19 -7.17
N LEU A 545 5.66 0.65 -7.24
CA LEU A 545 5.36 -0.78 -7.12
C LEU A 545 6.13 -1.63 -8.13
N LEU A 546 6.14 -1.23 -9.41
CA LEU A 546 6.83 -1.95 -10.49
C LEU A 546 8.35 -1.95 -10.29
N SER A 547 8.90 -0.95 -9.61
CA SER A 547 10.34 -0.88 -9.32
C SER A 547 10.78 -1.89 -8.26
N CYS A 548 9.86 -2.42 -7.44
CA CYS A 548 10.13 -3.57 -6.57
C CYS A 548 10.18 -4.90 -7.32
N ALA A 549 9.69 -4.92 -8.58
CA ALA A 549 9.63 -6.16 -9.33
C ALA A 549 11.02 -6.70 -9.58
N ASP A 550 11.95 -5.95 -10.18
CA ASP A 550 13.33 -6.39 -10.44
C ASP A 550 14.21 -5.17 -10.76
N GLU A 551 15.39 -5.06 -10.14
CA GLU A 551 16.29 -3.91 -10.34
C GLU A 551 16.79 -3.77 -11.78
N ALA A 552 16.89 -4.88 -12.53
CA ALA A 552 17.35 -4.86 -13.91
C ALA A 552 16.23 -4.47 -14.89
N MET A 553 14.97 -4.53 -14.48
CA MET A 553 13.81 -4.26 -15.33
C MET A 553 13.39 -2.79 -15.27
N SER A 554 13.08 -2.25 -16.43
CA SER A 554 12.49 -0.91 -16.51
C SER A 554 11.04 -0.95 -16.02
N PRO A 555 10.65 -0.19 -14.99
CA PRO A 555 9.26 -0.13 -14.53
C PRO A 555 8.32 0.38 -15.64
N TRP A 556 8.82 1.19 -16.58
CA TRP A 556 8.06 1.67 -17.73
C TRP A 556 7.75 0.57 -18.75
N LEU A 557 8.70 -0.35 -18.97
CA LEU A 557 8.47 -1.50 -19.84
C LEU A 557 7.52 -2.52 -19.20
N LEU A 558 7.62 -2.70 -17.88
CA LEU A 558 6.66 -3.51 -17.12
C LEU A 558 5.25 -2.90 -17.17
N LEU A 559 5.11 -1.58 -17.00
CA LEU A 559 3.83 -0.88 -17.10
C LEU A 559 3.22 -1.05 -18.49
N ARG A 560 4.04 -0.95 -19.55
CA ARG A 560 3.62 -1.24 -20.92
C ARG A 560 3.15 -2.68 -21.07
N SER A 561 3.87 -3.66 -20.52
CA SER A 561 3.46 -5.07 -20.57
C SER A 561 2.11 -5.30 -19.90
N LEU A 562 1.87 -4.70 -18.75
CA LEU A 562 0.57 -4.79 -18.07
C LEU A 562 -0.56 -4.13 -18.87
N ARG A 563 -0.29 -2.98 -19.52
CA ARG A 563 -1.26 -2.30 -20.39
C ARG A 563 -1.58 -3.12 -21.63
N ASP A 564 -0.54 -3.59 -22.32
CA ASP A 564 -0.65 -4.36 -23.55
C ASP A 564 -1.28 -5.74 -23.30
N ALA A 565 -1.10 -6.32 -22.10
CA ALA A 565 -1.81 -7.51 -21.64
C ALA A 565 -3.27 -7.25 -21.24
N GLY A 566 -3.69 -5.98 -21.14
CA GLY A 566 -5.06 -5.61 -20.80
C GLY A 566 -5.39 -5.74 -19.31
N ILE A 567 -4.38 -5.72 -18.44
CA ILE A 567 -4.53 -5.84 -16.98
C ILE A 567 -4.79 -4.47 -16.35
N VAL A 568 -4.08 -3.44 -16.83
CA VAL A 568 -4.25 -2.06 -16.39
C VAL A 568 -4.61 -1.14 -17.55
N GLU A 569 -5.32 -0.06 -17.27
CA GLU A 569 -5.61 0.99 -18.25
C GLU A 569 -5.29 2.39 -17.70
N PRO A 570 -4.71 3.27 -18.53
CA PRO A 570 -4.48 4.66 -18.14
C PRO A 570 -5.75 5.49 -18.28
N ARG A 571 -5.94 6.44 -17.36
CA ARG A 571 -7.01 7.44 -17.37
C ARG A 571 -6.41 8.83 -17.15
N LEU A 572 -7.00 9.84 -17.78
CA LEU A 572 -6.58 11.23 -17.57
C LEU A 572 -7.19 11.77 -16.27
N ARG A 573 -6.37 12.43 -15.45
CA ARG A 573 -6.86 13.16 -14.27
C ARG A 573 -7.79 14.30 -14.67
N SER A 574 -8.65 14.73 -13.76
CA SER A 574 -9.43 15.96 -13.92
C SER A 574 -8.63 17.16 -13.40
N GLY A 575 -8.34 18.13 -14.26
CA GLY A 575 -7.84 19.46 -13.85
C GLY A 575 -6.36 19.56 -13.44
N TRP A 576 -5.55 18.49 -13.62
CA TRP A 576 -4.09 18.53 -13.39
C TRP A 576 -3.36 17.54 -14.32
N LYS A 577 -2.10 17.85 -14.66
CA LYS A 577 -1.12 16.95 -15.30
C LYS A 577 -1.08 15.50 -14.75
N GLY A 578 -0.73 14.57 -15.64
CA GLY A 578 -0.44 13.18 -15.29
C GLY A 578 -1.61 12.22 -15.48
N ARG A 579 -1.35 10.95 -15.20
CA ARG A 579 -2.26 9.83 -15.43
C ARG A 579 -2.55 9.11 -14.13
N VAL A 580 -3.72 8.51 -14.07
CA VAL A 580 -4.03 7.46 -13.10
C VAL A 580 -4.15 6.14 -13.83
N TRP A 581 -3.92 5.06 -13.10
CA TRP A 581 -4.00 3.70 -13.64
C TRP A 581 -5.03 2.91 -12.84
N THR A 582 -5.87 2.16 -13.54
CA THR A 582 -6.90 1.31 -12.92
C THR A 582 -6.76 -0.12 -13.40
N LEU A 583 -7.14 -1.09 -12.58
CA LEU A 583 -7.31 -2.47 -13.03
C LEU A 583 -8.47 -2.52 -14.05
N ARG A 584 -8.39 -3.45 -15.01
CA ARG A 584 -9.51 -3.80 -15.88
C ARG A 584 -10.25 -5.00 -15.28
N GLU A 585 -11.57 -4.92 -15.24
CA GLU A 585 -12.42 -6.04 -14.79
C GLU A 585 -12.27 -7.26 -15.71
N PRO A 586 -12.40 -8.48 -15.15
CA PRO A 586 -12.36 -9.71 -15.93
C PRO A 586 -13.57 -9.83 -16.86
N VAL A 587 -13.33 -10.23 -18.10
CA VAL A 587 -14.34 -10.46 -19.14
C VAL A 587 -13.99 -11.73 -19.90
N ILE A 588 -15.01 -12.52 -20.24
CA ILE A 588 -14.89 -13.61 -21.22
C ILE A 588 -15.29 -13.09 -22.60
N LEU A 589 -14.37 -13.21 -23.55
CA LEU A 589 -14.61 -12.90 -24.96
C LEU A 589 -14.81 -14.19 -25.76
N GLU A 590 -15.68 -14.15 -26.76
CA GLU A 590 -15.71 -15.18 -27.80
C GLU A 590 -14.67 -14.87 -28.88
N ALA A 591 -13.87 -15.88 -29.22
CA ALA A 591 -12.95 -15.84 -30.35
C ALA A 591 -13.11 -17.11 -31.19
N HIS A 592 -12.56 -17.11 -32.38
CA HIS A 592 -12.67 -18.23 -33.32
C HIS A 592 -11.30 -18.63 -33.83
N ARG A 593 -11.02 -19.93 -33.83
CA ARG A 593 -9.84 -20.51 -34.49
C ARG A 593 -10.31 -21.60 -35.42
N ASP A 594 -10.02 -21.46 -36.72
CA ASP A 594 -10.44 -22.41 -37.76
C ASP A 594 -11.95 -22.74 -37.71
N GLY A 595 -12.77 -21.73 -37.39
CA GLY A 595 -14.23 -21.85 -37.25
C GLY A 595 -14.72 -22.44 -35.92
N GLN A 596 -13.83 -22.87 -35.02
CA GLN A 596 -14.18 -23.32 -33.67
C GLN A 596 -14.18 -22.16 -32.68
N ALA A 597 -15.24 -22.05 -31.88
CA ALA A 597 -15.34 -21.04 -30.83
C ALA A 597 -14.39 -21.34 -29.65
N LEU A 598 -13.78 -20.28 -29.14
CA LEU A 598 -12.88 -20.24 -27.99
C LEU A 598 -13.40 -19.21 -27.00
N ALA A 599 -13.28 -19.50 -25.71
CA ALA A 599 -13.50 -18.52 -24.66
C ALA A 599 -12.16 -17.92 -24.25
N LEU A 600 -11.95 -16.62 -24.43
CA LEU A 600 -10.71 -15.92 -24.04
C LEU A 600 -10.95 -15.04 -22.82
N VAL A 601 -10.02 -15.06 -21.85
CA VAL A 601 -10.10 -14.19 -20.68
C VAL A 601 -9.33 -12.89 -20.95
N GLU A 602 -9.97 -11.75 -20.73
CA GLU A 602 -9.32 -10.44 -20.65
C GLU A 602 -9.55 -9.80 -19.28
N GLY A 603 -8.64 -8.92 -18.87
CA GLY A 603 -8.73 -8.19 -17.60
C GLY A 603 -7.71 -8.67 -16.56
N ALA A 604 -7.75 -8.05 -15.39
CA ALA A 604 -6.87 -8.38 -14.29
C ALA A 604 -7.37 -9.59 -13.51
N LEU A 605 -6.50 -10.58 -13.31
CA LEU A 605 -6.78 -11.80 -12.54
C LEU A 605 -5.74 -11.95 -11.43
N CYS A 606 -6.18 -12.40 -10.26
CA CYS A 606 -5.30 -13.00 -9.26
C CYS A 606 -5.27 -14.52 -9.41
N ALA A 607 -4.31 -15.17 -8.74
CA ALA A 607 -4.15 -16.62 -8.79
C ALA A 607 -5.44 -17.40 -8.41
N ARG A 608 -6.24 -16.88 -7.46
CA ARG A 608 -7.52 -17.51 -7.07
C ARG A 608 -8.52 -17.52 -8.24
N MET A 609 -8.64 -16.40 -8.96
CA MET A 609 -9.55 -16.29 -10.10
C MET A 609 -9.13 -17.16 -11.28
N VAL A 610 -7.82 -17.38 -11.46
CA VAL A 610 -7.30 -18.31 -12.47
C VAL A 610 -7.71 -19.75 -12.14
N GLU A 611 -7.62 -20.15 -10.87
CA GLU A 611 -8.08 -21.46 -10.41
C GLU A 611 -9.59 -21.62 -10.54
N ASP A 612 -10.37 -20.61 -10.13
CA ASP A 612 -11.83 -20.61 -10.27
C ASP A 612 -12.25 -20.73 -11.75
N PHE A 613 -11.56 -20.01 -12.65
CA PHE A 613 -11.77 -20.14 -14.10
C PHE A 613 -11.52 -21.56 -14.60
N LYS A 614 -10.39 -22.14 -14.21
CA LYS A 614 -10.02 -23.51 -14.60
C LYS A 614 -11.08 -24.52 -14.15
N LEU A 615 -11.47 -24.48 -12.87
CA LEU A 615 -12.51 -25.34 -12.30
C LEU A 615 -13.87 -25.13 -12.96
N ALA A 616 -14.24 -23.89 -13.30
CA ALA A 616 -15.49 -23.58 -13.98
C ALA A 616 -15.54 -24.18 -15.39
N VAL A 617 -14.43 -24.11 -16.14
CA VAL A 617 -14.31 -24.68 -17.49
C VAL A 617 -14.38 -26.20 -17.44
N GLU A 618 -13.59 -26.83 -16.58
CA GLU A 618 -13.58 -28.29 -16.41
C GLU A 618 -14.95 -28.81 -15.96
N GLY A 619 -15.61 -28.10 -15.03
CA GLY A 619 -16.96 -28.42 -14.57
C GLY A 619 -18.07 -28.25 -15.62
N LEU A 620 -17.79 -27.55 -16.73
CA LEU A 620 -18.67 -27.43 -17.89
C LEU A 620 -18.27 -28.39 -19.04
N GLY A 621 -17.25 -29.23 -18.84
CA GLY A 621 -16.76 -30.20 -19.82
C GLY A 621 -15.80 -29.61 -20.86
N GLY A 622 -15.34 -28.38 -20.66
CA GLY A 622 -14.35 -27.73 -21.53
C GLY A 622 -12.91 -28.06 -21.16
N ILE A 623 -11.98 -27.57 -21.99
CA ILE A 623 -10.54 -27.71 -21.77
C ILE A 623 -9.93 -26.33 -21.55
N PRO A 624 -9.50 -25.99 -20.32
CA PRO A 624 -8.82 -24.72 -20.06
C PRO A 624 -7.39 -24.76 -20.60
N PHE A 625 -6.91 -23.64 -21.14
CA PHE A 625 -5.55 -23.48 -21.60
C PHE A 625 -4.89 -22.23 -21.03
N ARG A 626 -3.56 -22.26 -20.99
CA ARG A 626 -2.71 -21.15 -20.54
C ARG A 626 -1.57 -20.97 -21.53
N ARG A 627 -1.43 -19.76 -22.07
CA ARG A 627 -0.33 -19.38 -22.96
C ARG A 627 0.60 -18.41 -22.25
N LEU A 628 1.88 -18.76 -22.12
CA LEU A 628 2.89 -17.83 -21.59
C LEU A 628 3.06 -16.64 -22.55
N GLY A 629 3.47 -15.50 -22.02
CA GLY A 629 3.82 -14.37 -22.88
C GLY A 629 5.12 -14.65 -23.66
N VAL A 630 5.45 -13.77 -24.60
CA VAL A 630 6.67 -13.92 -25.43
C VAL A 630 7.97 -13.79 -24.64
N THR A 631 7.92 -13.27 -23.41
CA THR A 631 9.03 -13.24 -22.44
C THR A 631 8.54 -13.64 -21.06
N SER A 632 9.45 -13.99 -20.15
CA SER A 632 9.12 -14.35 -18.76
C SER A 632 8.46 -13.22 -17.95
N TRP A 633 8.62 -11.97 -18.40
CA TRP A 633 8.01 -10.77 -17.79
C TRP A 633 6.70 -10.35 -18.45
N ALA A 634 6.27 -11.03 -19.51
CA ALA A 634 4.97 -10.84 -20.12
C ALA A 634 3.91 -11.66 -19.37
N ALA A 635 2.77 -11.04 -19.05
CA ALA A 635 1.69 -11.72 -18.37
C ALA A 635 1.14 -12.89 -19.20
N PRO A 636 0.80 -14.05 -18.59
CA PRO A 636 0.17 -15.14 -19.32
C PRO A 636 -1.24 -14.75 -19.79
N LEU A 637 -1.70 -15.41 -20.86
CA LEU A 637 -3.06 -15.34 -21.38
C LEU A 637 -3.79 -16.65 -21.06
N PHE A 638 -5.07 -16.55 -20.73
CA PHE A 638 -5.92 -17.69 -20.37
C PHE A 638 -7.11 -17.80 -21.31
N GLY A 639 -7.58 -19.02 -21.53
CA GLY A 639 -8.79 -19.29 -22.29
C GLY A 639 -9.24 -20.73 -22.18
N ALA A 640 -10.26 -21.10 -22.93
CA ALA A 640 -10.80 -22.45 -22.95
C ALA A 640 -11.27 -22.87 -24.35
N GLN A 641 -11.19 -24.17 -24.61
CA GLN A 641 -11.73 -24.86 -25.77
C GLN A 641 -12.94 -25.71 -25.37
N ASP A 642 -13.75 -26.10 -26.36
CA ASP A 642 -14.85 -27.05 -26.22
C ASP A 642 -15.90 -26.66 -25.15
N VAL A 643 -16.06 -25.36 -24.90
CA VAL A 643 -17.04 -24.81 -23.96
C VAL A 643 -17.63 -23.50 -24.48
N GLN A 644 -18.90 -23.26 -24.15
CA GLN A 644 -19.55 -21.99 -24.47
C GLN A 644 -19.07 -20.89 -23.51
N GLY A 645 -18.38 -19.87 -24.04
CA GLY A 645 -17.83 -18.77 -23.25
C GLY A 645 -18.87 -18.05 -22.38
N LYS A 646 -20.10 -17.90 -22.87
CA LYS A 646 -21.22 -17.32 -22.10
C LYS A 646 -21.54 -18.12 -20.83
N ALA A 647 -21.54 -19.45 -20.90
CA ALA A 647 -21.82 -20.30 -19.74
C ALA A 647 -20.70 -20.21 -18.69
N VAL A 648 -19.44 -20.10 -19.13
CA VAL A 648 -18.29 -19.87 -18.24
C VAL A 648 -18.41 -18.52 -17.54
N ALA A 649 -18.74 -17.47 -18.29
CA ALA A 649 -18.93 -16.12 -17.74
C ALA A 649 -20.06 -16.07 -16.69
N GLU A 650 -21.21 -16.69 -16.99
CA GLU A 650 -22.34 -16.81 -16.04
C GLU A 650 -21.95 -17.55 -14.76
N ARG A 651 -21.16 -18.63 -14.87
CA ARG A 651 -20.67 -19.40 -13.71
C ARG A 651 -19.74 -18.59 -12.81
N LEU A 652 -18.89 -17.75 -13.41
CA LEU A 652 -17.90 -16.93 -12.70
C LEU A 652 -18.45 -15.57 -12.25
N GLY A 653 -19.66 -15.19 -12.70
CA GLY A 653 -20.20 -13.85 -12.51
C GLY A 653 -19.45 -12.77 -13.29
N TRP A 654 -18.79 -13.14 -14.40
CA TRP A 654 -18.05 -12.21 -15.26
C TRP A 654 -18.90 -11.76 -16.44
N ARG A 655 -18.50 -10.64 -17.07
CA ARG A 655 -19.14 -10.16 -18.29
C ARG A 655 -18.75 -11.06 -19.48
N PHE A 656 -19.68 -11.26 -20.40
CA PHE A 656 -19.45 -11.94 -21.68
C PHE A 656 -19.58 -10.97 -22.86
N GLU A 657 -18.70 -11.07 -23.85
CA GLU A 657 -18.80 -10.35 -25.12
C GLU A 657 -18.50 -11.27 -26.31
N SER A 658 -19.46 -11.41 -27.23
CA SER A 658 -19.26 -12.17 -28.47
C SER A 658 -18.54 -11.36 -29.55
N GLU A 659 -18.78 -10.06 -29.60
CA GLU A 659 -18.19 -9.14 -30.59
C GLU A 659 -17.57 -7.95 -29.86
N PRO A 660 -16.31 -8.09 -29.41
CA PRO A 660 -15.61 -6.98 -28.78
C PRO A 660 -15.32 -5.87 -29.79
N LEU A 661 -15.02 -4.68 -29.27
CA LEU A 661 -14.59 -3.56 -30.11
C LEU A 661 -13.25 -3.89 -30.80
N SER A 662 -13.24 -3.72 -32.12
CA SER A 662 -12.03 -3.83 -32.95
C SER A 662 -11.38 -2.45 -33.19
N PRO A 663 -10.08 -2.40 -33.47
CA PRO A 663 -9.42 -1.16 -33.88
C PRO A 663 -9.96 -0.67 -35.22
N SER A 664 -10.03 0.65 -35.41
CA SER A 664 -10.40 1.23 -36.71
C SER A 664 -9.48 0.70 -37.84
N GLU A 665 -10.09 0.31 -38.95
CA GLU A 665 -9.42 -0.11 -40.19
C GLU A 665 -8.68 1.04 -40.90
N LYS A 666 -8.98 2.29 -40.53
CA LYS A 666 -8.35 3.45 -41.15
C LYS A 666 -6.85 3.48 -40.81
N PRO A 667 -5.95 3.60 -41.79
CA PRO A 667 -4.53 3.76 -41.51
C PRO A 667 -4.25 5.04 -40.72
N LEU A 668 -3.32 4.96 -39.76
CA LEU A 668 -2.96 6.05 -38.86
C LEU A 668 -4.15 6.64 -38.08
N ALA A 669 -5.13 5.83 -37.67
CA ALA A 669 -6.30 6.30 -36.91
C ALA A 669 -6.00 6.61 -35.44
N PHE A 670 -4.92 7.35 -35.17
CA PHE A 670 -4.58 7.84 -33.84
C PHE A 670 -5.63 8.81 -33.30
N VAL A 671 -5.86 8.78 -31.98
CA VAL A 671 -6.73 9.73 -31.29
C VAL A 671 -5.97 11.04 -31.06
N GLU A 672 -6.30 12.06 -31.84
CA GLU A 672 -5.81 13.43 -31.65
C GLU A 672 -6.62 14.15 -30.56
N THR A 673 -6.00 15.14 -29.92
CA THR A 673 -6.70 16.06 -29.02
C THR A 673 -6.97 17.39 -29.71
N PRO A 674 -8.17 17.98 -29.58
CA PRO A 674 -8.44 19.33 -30.08
C PRO A 674 -7.73 20.42 -29.26
N HIS A 675 -7.03 20.05 -28.19
CA HIS A 675 -6.36 20.98 -27.28
C HIS A 675 -5.23 21.72 -28.01
N GLN A 676 -5.35 23.04 -28.13
CA GLN A 676 -4.41 23.88 -28.91
C GLN A 676 -3.13 24.27 -28.14
N ALA A 677 -2.97 23.79 -26.90
CA ALA A 677 -1.81 24.04 -26.04
C ALA A 677 -1.46 25.54 -25.87
N LEU A 678 -2.48 26.39 -25.71
CA LEU A 678 -2.29 27.82 -25.39
C LEU A 678 -1.69 27.96 -23.98
N HIS A 679 -0.64 28.77 -23.81
CA HIS A 679 0.15 28.92 -22.57
C HIS A 679 1.02 27.72 -22.18
N TYR A 680 1.48 26.97 -23.18
CA TYR A 680 2.45 25.90 -23.01
C TYR A 680 3.83 26.31 -23.49
N GLU A 681 4.85 25.66 -22.94
CA GLU A 681 6.23 25.78 -23.37
C GLU A 681 6.79 24.42 -23.79
N GLU A 682 7.72 24.44 -24.75
CA GLU A 682 8.45 23.25 -25.17
C GLU A 682 9.47 22.87 -24.11
N THR A 683 9.30 21.70 -23.49
CA THR A 683 10.19 21.22 -22.42
C THR A 683 11.15 20.14 -22.91
N ARG A 684 10.76 19.35 -23.90
CA ARG A 684 11.57 18.27 -24.48
C ARG A 684 11.27 18.13 -25.97
N ALA A 685 12.28 17.74 -26.75
CA ALA A 685 12.17 17.38 -28.15
C ALA A 685 12.61 15.92 -28.37
N TRP A 686 12.01 15.26 -29.36
CA TRP A 686 12.29 13.86 -29.70
C TRP A 686 13.64 13.72 -30.39
N SER A 687 14.52 12.87 -29.86
CA SER A 687 15.78 12.53 -30.54
C SER A 687 15.64 11.24 -31.34
N TRP A 688 15.65 11.35 -32.67
CA TRP A 688 15.59 10.19 -33.58
C TRP A 688 16.73 9.19 -33.37
N ALA A 689 17.94 9.68 -33.11
CA ALA A 689 19.11 8.83 -32.87
C ALA A 689 19.06 8.07 -31.54
N LYS A 690 18.45 8.67 -30.51
CA LYS A 690 18.34 8.05 -29.18
C LYS A 690 17.01 7.31 -28.97
N GLY A 691 16.02 7.55 -29.83
CA GLY A 691 14.67 6.99 -29.71
C GLY A 691 13.97 7.36 -28.41
N ARG A 692 14.15 8.60 -27.93
CA ARG A 692 13.55 9.13 -26.69
C ARG A 692 13.51 10.66 -26.67
N PHE A 693 12.72 11.25 -25.78
CA PHE A 693 12.71 12.69 -25.52
C PHE A 693 13.98 13.20 -24.82
N VAL A 694 14.51 14.36 -25.23
CA VAL A 694 15.71 15.02 -24.67
C VAL A 694 15.52 16.54 -24.52
N SER A 695 16.35 17.19 -23.71
CA SER A 695 16.27 18.64 -23.42
C SER A 695 17.13 19.56 -24.30
N THR A 696 17.99 19.05 -25.17
CA THR A 696 18.96 19.87 -25.94
C THR A 696 18.96 19.55 -27.43
N ASP A 697 19.35 20.56 -28.23
CA ASP A 697 19.54 20.60 -29.70
C ASP A 697 19.37 19.27 -30.42
N VAL A 698 18.13 19.03 -30.85
CA VAL A 698 17.80 17.94 -31.76
C VAL A 698 18.04 18.45 -33.17
N THR A 699 18.80 17.69 -33.97
CA THR A 699 18.89 17.92 -35.41
C THR A 699 17.49 17.92 -36.02
N GLN A 700 17.11 19.04 -36.65
CA GLN A 700 15.81 19.16 -37.31
C GLN A 700 15.74 18.18 -38.48
N GLU A 701 14.86 17.20 -38.38
CA GLU A 701 14.41 16.40 -39.50
C GLU A 701 13.12 16.99 -40.10
N ASN A 702 12.61 16.38 -41.17
CA ASN A 702 11.37 16.80 -41.82
C ASN A 702 10.13 16.69 -40.90
N VAL A 703 10.22 15.94 -39.81
CA VAL A 703 9.20 15.81 -38.78
C VAL A 703 9.82 16.11 -37.43
N ARG A 704 9.20 17.02 -36.69
CA ARG A 704 9.59 17.40 -35.34
C ARG A 704 8.51 16.94 -34.37
N LEU A 705 8.90 16.19 -33.33
CA LEU A 705 8.03 15.79 -32.24
C LEU A 705 8.52 16.46 -30.96
N VAL A 706 7.65 17.22 -30.30
CA VAL A 706 7.95 17.95 -29.07
C VAL A 706 6.93 17.66 -27.99
N ARG A 707 7.35 17.76 -26.73
CA ARG A 707 6.49 17.72 -25.55
C ARG A 707 6.31 19.14 -25.04
N LEU A 708 5.05 19.57 -25.04
CA LEU A 708 4.61 20.84 -24.51
C LEU A 708 4.09 20.62 -23.09
N THR A 709 4.55 21.43 -22.14
CA THR A 709 4.06 21.45 -20.76
C THR A 709 3.39 22.79 -20.50
N HIS A 710 2.25 22.78 -19.81
CA HIS A 710 1.57 24.01 -19.43
C HIS A 710 2.48 24.83 -18.49
N THR A 711 2.66 26.12 -18.76
CA THR A 711 3.59 27.00 -18.02
C THR A 711 3.32 27.09 -16.51
N GLY A 712 2.09 26.84 -16.08
CA GLY A 712 1.71 26.74 -14.67
C GLY A 712 1.58 25.32 -14.11
N GLU A 713 1.92 24.28 -14.88
CA GLU A 713 1.79 22.84 -14.54
C GLU A 713 0.37 22.37 -14.14
N ARG A 714 -0.66 23.12 -14.55
CA ARG A 714 -2.07 22.86 -14.19
C ARG A 714 -2.81 21.96 -15.19
N ASP A 715 -2.14 21.52 -16.24
CA ASP A 715 -2.78 20.77 -17.32
C ASP A 715 -1.84 19.67 -17.86
N HIS A 716 -2.41 18.71 -18.58
CA HIS A 716 -1.69 17.57 -19.14
C HIS A 716 -0.66 18.00 -20.17
N ASP A 717 0.43 17.23 -20.28
CA ASP A 717 1.36 17.45 -21.38
C ASP A 717 0.67 17.17 -22.71
N VAL A 718 0.99 18.01 -23.68
CA VAL A 718 0.54 17.86 -25.07
C VAL A 718 1.77 17.51 -25.91
N TYR A 719 1.67 16.41 -26.63
CA TYR A 719 2.70 16.01 -27.59
C TYR A 719 2.31 16.59 -28.95
N CYS A 720 3.18 17.44 -29.49
CA CYS A 720 2.97 18.14 -30.74
C CYS A 720 3.89 17.58 -31.83
N ILE A 721 3.32 17.25 -32.99
CA ILE A 721 4.06 16.86 -34.19
C ILE A 721 3.93 17.96 -35.22
N GLU A 722 5.05 18.51 -35.66
CA GLU A 722 5.17 19.53 -36.69
C GLU A 722 5.78 18.90 -37.95
N GLN A 723 5.06 18.97 -39.07
CA GLN A 723 5.56 18.57 -40.39
C GLN A 723 5.16 19.61 -41.43
N SER A 724 6.13 20.38 -41.91
CA SER A 724 5.90 21.50 -42.84
C SER A 724 4.90 22.52 -42.28
N SER A 725 3.62 22.44 -42.66
CA SER A 725 2.53 23.32 -42.20
C SER A 725 1.41 22.59 -41.44
N LEU A 726 1.54 21.28 -41.24
CA LEU A 726 0.59 20.46 -40.48
C LEU A 726 1.07 20.31 -39.04
N ILE A 727 0.14 20.50 -38.11
CA ILE A 727 0.37 20.35 -36.67
C ILE A 727 -0.66 19.37 -36.14
N HIS A 728 -0.18 18.37 -35.39
CA HIS A 728 -1.02 17.37 -34.74
C HIS A 728 -0.73 17.33 -33.25
N HIS A 729 -1.79 17.28 -32.44
CA HIS A 729 -1.69 17.25 -30.98
C HIS A 729 -2.22 15.93 -30.41
N TYR A 730 -1.51 15.41 -29.41
CA TYR A 730 -1.87 14.16 -28.73
C TYR A 730 -1.69 14.30 -27.22
N PHE A 731 -2.61 13.71 -26.44
CA PHE A 731 -2.36 13.43 -25.02
C PHE A 731 -1.60 12.12 -24.81
N SER A 732 -1.74 11.17 -25.74
CA SER A 732 -1.03 9.90 -25.66
C SER A 732 0.40 10.03 -26.19
N HIS A 733 1.36 9.77 -25.29
CA HIS A 733 2.77 9.62 -25.61
C HIS A 733 3.03 8.55 -26.69
N THR A 734 2.37 7.40 -26.59
CA THR A 734 2.56 6.29 -27.55
C THR A 734 1.99 6.66 -28.92
N ALA A 735 0.80 7.24 -28.98
CA ALA A 735 0.20 7.67 -30.24
C ALA A 735 1.07 8.71 -30.95
N ALA A 736 1.60 9.70 -30.22
CA ALA A 736 2.46 10.74 -30.76
C ALA A 736 3.75 10.17 -31.37
N ILE A 737 4.45 9.27 -30.65
CA ILE A 737 5.68 8.65 -31.17
C ILE A 737 5.40 7.85 -32.45
N VAL A 738 4.41 6.97 -32.42
CA VAL A 738 4.12 6.11 -33.59
C VAL A 738 3.67 6.96 -34.79
N SER A 739 2.86 7.99 -34.55
CA SER A 739 2.43 8.94 -35.59
C SER A 739 3.63 9.70 -36.17
N ALA A 740 4.57 10.15 -35.34
CA ALA A 740 5.78 10.82 -35.81
C ALA A 740 6.64 9.92 -36.69
N TYR A 741 6.85 8.66 -36.32
CA TYR A 741 7.60 7.69 -37.14
C TYR A 741 6.91 7.41 -38.47
N ALA A 742 5.58 7.28 -38.48
CA ALA A 742 4.81 7.11 -39.71
C ALA A 742 4.97 8.30 -40.66
N LEU A 743 4.83 9.52 -40.14
CA LEU A 743 4.95 10.76 -40.91
C LEU A 743 6.39 11.02 -41.40
N ALA A 744 7.39 10.63 -40.59
CA ALA A 744 8.81 10.68 -40.95
C ALA A 744 9.23 9.56 -41.90
N ARG A 745 8.36 8.57 -42.13
CA ARG A 745 8.61 7.37 -42.94
C ARG A 745 9.81 6.56 -42.43
N LYS A 746 9.88 6.41 -41.11
CA LYS A 746 10.92 5.64 -40.43
C LYS A 746 10.31 4.43 -39.74
N SER A 747 11.02 3.32 -39.79
CA SER A 747 10.66 2.12 -39.05
C SER A 747 10.83 2.33 -37.54
N LEU A 748 9.77 2.14 -36.78
CA LEU A 748 9.78 2.05 -35.32
C LEU A 748 9.90 0.59 -34.84
N PHE A 749 9.50 -0.34 -35.69
CA PHE A 749 9.52 -1.76 -35.41
C PHE A 749 10.31 -2.54 -36.46
N GLU A 750 10.94 -3.63 -36.03
CA GLU A 750 11.59 -4.61 -36.89
C GLU A 750 10.84 -5.94 -36.77
N TRP A 751 10.32 -6.47 -37.87
CA TRP A 751 9.73 -7.80 -37.88
C TRP A 751 10.80 -8.86 -38.12
N ARG A 752 10.87 -9.83 -37.21
CA ARG A 752 11.82 -10.95 -37.23
C ARG A 752 11.05 -12.25 -37.51
N PRO A 753 10.88 -12.63 -38.80
CA PRO A 753 10.07 -13.79 -39.19
C PRO A 753 10.53 -15.10 -38.55
N GLU A 754 11.83 -15.32 -38.41
CA GLU A 754 12.39 -16.54 -37.82
C GLU A 754 11.97 -16.77 -36.37
N GLN A 755 11.64 -15.69 -35.64
CA GLN A 755 11.25 -15.72 -34.25
C GLN A 755 9.74 -15.48 -34.06
N ASN A 756 9.01 -15.15 -35.13
CA ASN A 756 7.63 -14.64 -35.06
C ASN A 756 7.47 -13.47 -34.08
N LEU A 757 8.45 -12.56 -34.07
CA LEU A 757 8.46 -11.40 -33.17
C LEU A 757 8.50 -10.09 -33.95
N LEU A 758 7.82 -9.09 -33.41
CA LEU A 758 7.96 -7.69 -33.78
C LEU A 758 8.71 -6.96 -32.66
N VAL A 759 9.89 -6.44 -32.96
CA VAL A 759 10.79 -5.80 -31.98
C VAL A 759 10.69 -4.29 -32.08
N LEU A 760 10.47 -3.61 -30.95
CA LEU A 760 10.56 -2.15 -30.86
C LEU A 760 12.03 -1.72 -30.92
N THR A 761 12.39 -0.85 -31.86
CA THR A 761 13.78 -0.43 -32.06
C THR A 761 14.14 0.86 -31.31
N ALA A 762 13.15 1.68 -30.95
CA ALA A 762 13.34 2.87 -30.13
C ALA A 762 13.34 2.55 -28.62
N CYS A 763 13.88 3.45 -27.79
CA CYS A 763 13.84 3.31 -26.33
C CYS A 763 12.43 3.57 -25.76
N GLU A 764 11.65 4.40 -26.44
CA GLU A 764 10.29 4.79 -26.08
C GLU A 764 9.32 4.57 -27.24
N GLY A 765 8.03 4.43 -26.92
CA GLY A 765 6.98 4.08 -27.89
C GLY A 765 6.58 2.60 -27.81
N GLY A 766 5.78 2.15 -28.76
CA GLY A 766 5.26 0.78 -28.87
C GLY A 766 3.92 0.76 -29.59
N LEU A 767 3.24 -0.38 -29.65
CA LEU A 767 1.96 -0.47 -30.36
C LEU A 767 0.88 0.38 -29.65
N PRO A 768 0.03 1.11 -30.40
CA PRO A 768 -1.18 1.73 -29.86
C PRO A 768 -2.09 0.71 -29.16
N ASP A 769 -2.77 1.12 -28.10
CA ASP A 769 -3.58 0.26 -27.22
C ASP A 769 -4.51 -0.73 -27.93
N ALA A 770 -5.28 -0.27 -28.93
CA ALA A 770 -6.19 -1.15 -29.67
C ALA A 770 -5.46 -2.13 -30.60
N LEU A 771 -4.32 -1.72 -31.17
CA LEU A 771 -3.49 -2.59 -32.02
C LEU A 771 -2.76 -3.65 -31.19
N ALA A 772 -2.26 -3.28 -30.01
CA ALA A 772 -1.68 -4.22 -29.05
C ALA A 772 -2.73 -5.24 -28.56
N THR A 773 -3.95 -4.76 -28.27
CA THR A 773 -5.09 -5.61 -27.88
C THR A 773 -5.44 -6.62 -28.97
N GLU A 774 -5.56 -6.18 -30.22
CA GLU A 774 -5.85 -7.10 -31.33
C GLU A 774 -4.69 -8.07 -31.57
N THR A 775 -3.45 -7.61 -31.42
CA THR A 775 -2.25 -8.47 -31.54
C THR A 775 -2.29 -9.60 -30.52
N ARG A 776 -2.54 -9.32 -29.24
CA ARG A 776 -2.62 -10.39 -28.22
C ARG A 776 -3.76 -11.35 -28.45
N ARG A 777 -4.91 -10.87 -28.93
CA ARG A 777 -6.10 -11.67 -29.20
C ARG A 777 -5.86 -12.66 -30.33
N ARG A 778 -5.33 -12.20 -31.46
CA ARG A 778 -5.09 -13.07 -32.63
C ARG A 778 -3.90 -14.01 -32.44
N MET A 779 -2.86 -13.57 -31.72
CA MET A 779 -1.66 -14.37 -31.48
C MET A 779 -1.76 -15.26 -30.23
N LEU A 780 -2.77 -15.06 -29.38
CA LEU A 780 -2.93 -15.71 -28.07
C LEU A 780 -1.69 -15.65 -27.17
N ARG A 781 -0.90 -14.58 -27.29
CA ARG A 781 0.26 -14.31 -26.43
C ARG A 781 0.37 -12.80 -26.17
N ASN A 782 0.82 -12.44 -24.97
CA ASN A 782 1.10 -11.05 -24.63
C ASN A 782 2.53 -10.67 -24.96
N GLY A 783 2.72 -9.39 -25.33
CA GLY A 783 4.04 -8.76 -25.48
C GLY A 783 4.70 -8.45 -24.14
N GLY A 784 6.02 -8.25 -24.13
CA GLY A 784 6.73 -7.90 -22.91
C GLY A 784 8.19 -7.50 -23.10
N PRO A 785 8.87 -7.12 -22.01
CA PRO A 785 10.25 -6.70 -22.04
C PRO A 785 11.20 -7.86 -22.30
N CYS A 786 12.21 -7.61 -23.13
CA CYS A 786 13.35 -8.48 -23.38
C CYS A 786 14.64 -7.67 -23.14
N GLY A 787 15.17 -7.71 -21.91
CA GLY A 787 16.26 -6.83 -21.50
C GLY A 787 15.81 -5.37 -21.51
N ARG A 788 16.44 -4.54 -22.36
CA ARG A 788 16.06 -3.12 -22.55
C ARG A 788 15.11 -2.88 -23.72
N ALA A 789 14.82 -3.90 -24.51
CA ALA A 789 13.90 -3.82 -25.64
C ALA A 789 12.49 -4.30 -25.23
N TYR A 790 11.52 -4.04 -26.09
CA TYR A 790 10.15 -4.54 -25.96
C TYR A 790 9.76 -5.30 -27.22
N VAL A 791 9.09 -6.44 -27.05
CA VAL A 791 8.74 -7.33 -28.17
C VAL A 791 7.25 -7.72 -28.14
N TYR A 792 6.69 -7.90 -29.33
CA TYR A 792 5.32 -8.33 -29.56
C TYR A 792 5.31 -9.65 -30.35
N PRO A 793 4.34 -10.56 -30.12
CA PRO A 793 4.15 -11.71 -30.99
C PRO A 793 3.62 -11.24 -32.35
N ALA A 794 4.20 -11.73 -33.45
CA ALA A 794 3.75 -11.40 -34.80
C ALA A 794 4.19 -12.47 -35.82
N ASN A 795 3.23 -13.25 -36.31
CA ASN A 795 3.41 -14.05 -37.52
C ASN A 795 3.31 -13.17 -38.79
N GLY A 796 3.53 -13.76 -39.96
CA GLY A 796 3.52 -13.01 -41.23
C GLY A 796 2.16 -12.41 -41.60
N GLU A 797 1.05 -12.95 -41.12
CA GLU A 797 -0.28 -12.35 -41.31
C GLU A 797 -0.45 -11.11 -40.42
N MET A 798 -0.12 -11.23 -39.14
CA MET A 798 -0.19 -10.14 -38.17
C MET A 798 0.73 -8.99 -38.57
N ALA A 799 1.96 -9.27 -39.00
CA ALA A 799 2.89 -8.25 -39.47
C ALA A 799 2.31 -7.44 -40.66
N ARG A 800 1.67 -8.10 -41.64
CA ARG A 800 0.97 -7.45 -42.75
C ARG A 800 -0.29 -6.69 -42.31
N TRP A 801 -0.99 -7.19 -41.31
CA TRP A 801 -2.16 -6.53 -40.75
C TRP A 801 -1.78 -5.22 -40.03
N LEU A 802 -0.67 -5.24 -39.28
CA LEU A 802 -0.10 -4.07 -38.62
C LEU A 802 0.48 -3.06 -39.63
N ASP A 803 1.23 -3.51 -40.64
CA ASP A 803 1.83 -2.65 -41.66
C ASP A 803 0.79 -1.83 -42.44
N ARG A 804 -0.36 -2.44 -42.77
CA ARG A 804 -1.48 -1.73 -43.41
C ARG A 804 -2.04 -0.58 -42.57
N ARG A 805 -1.95 -0.66 -41.24
CA ARG A 805 -2.47 0.35 -40.29
C ARG A 805 -1.41 1.36 -39.89
N LEU A 806 -0.15 0.92 -39.81
CA LEU A 806 1.03 1.70 -39.47
C LEU A 806 2.00 1.74 -40.66
N PRO A 807 1.60 2.29 -41.81
CA PRO A 807 2.44 2.30 -43.01
C PRO A 807 3.80 2.95 -42.73
N SER A 808 4.85 2.32 -43.24
CA SER A 808 6.26 2.73 -43.09
C SER A 808 6.86 2.62 -41.67
N CYS A 809 6.10 2.15 -40.67
CA CYS A 809 6.62 1.97 -39.32
C CYS A 809 7.25 0.60 -39.07
N ILE A 810 7.10 -0.37 -39.97
CA ILE A 810 7.60 -1.74 -39.80
C ILE A 810 8.66 -2.02 -40.86
N ALA A 811 9.89 -2.31 -40.42
CA ALA A 811 10.94 -2.84 -41.28
C ALA A 811 10.76 -4.36 -41.46
N GLY A 812 10.86 -4.84 -42.70
CA GLY A 812 10.77 -6.26 -43.05
C GLY A 812 10.52 -6.50 -44.55
N PRO A 813 10.48 -7.76 -45.00
CA PRO A 813 10.37 -8.13 -46.43
C PRO A 813 9.08 -7.66 -47.12
N PHE A 814 8.06 -7.25 -46.37
CA PHE A 814 6.85 -6.65 -46.94
C PHE A 814 7.06 -5.22 -47.45
N HIS A 815 8.04 -4.50 -46.87
CA HIS A 815 8.30 -3.10 -47.23
C HIS A 815 8.78 -2.98 -48.68
N GLU A 816 9.61 -3.91 -49.14
CA GLU A 816 10.11 -3.95 -50.52
C GLU A 816 8.99 -4.30 -51.52
N ALA A 817 8.10 -5.22 -51.17
CA ALA A 817 6.96 -5.59 -52.01
C ALA A 817 5.91 -4.47 -52.11
N LEU A 818 5.65 -3.74 -51.01
CA LEU A 818 4.68 -2.63 -51.00
C LEU A 818 5.18 -1.40 -51.78
N GLN A 819 6.50 -1.15 -51.78
CA GLN A 819 7.10 -0.11 -52.61
C GLN A 819 7.02 -0.40 -54.12
N GLN A 820 6.78 -1.66 -54.50
CA GLN A 820 6.55 -2.07 -55.90
C GLN A 820 5.06 -2.04 -56.31
N ASP A 821 4.12 -1.90 -55.36
CA ASP A 821 2.67 -1.83 -55.61
C ASP A 821 2.14 -0.39 -55.60
N THR A 822 2.25 0.29 -56.75
CA THR A 822 1.77 1.67 -56.95
C THR A 822 0.29 1.86 -56.62
N LEU A 823 -0.57 0.88 -56.88
CA LEU A 823 -2.01 0.96 -56.58
C LEU A 823 -2.27 0.87 -55.08
N GLY A 824 -1.55 -0.01 -54.38
CA GLY A 824 -1.54 -0.09 -52.93
C GLY A 824 -1.12 1.23 -52.26
N LEU A 825 -0.03 1.85 -52.74
CA LEU A 825 0.45 3.14 -52.25
C LEU A 825 -0.61 4.25 -52.42
N ILE A 826 -1.27 4.33 -53.58
CA ILE A 826 -2.37 5.28 -53.84
C ILE A 826 -3.54 5.05 -52.87
N GLY A 827 -3.90 3.79 -52.63
CA GLY A 827 -4.96 3.43 -51.71
C GLY A 827 -4.66 3.82 -50.26
N ILE A 828 -3.40 3.71 -49.82
CA ILE A 828 -2.96 4.15 -48.49
C ILE A 828 -3.00 5.67 -48.38
N ALA A 829 -2.42 6.39 -49.35
CA ALA A 829 -2.41 7.86 -49.36
C ALA A 829 -3.83 8.46 -49.26
N ARG A 830 -4.80 7.90 -50.00
CA ARG A 830 -6.20 8.34 -49.94
C ARG A 830 -6.85 8.06 -48.58
N ARG A 831 -6.61 6.88 -48.00
CA ARG A 831 -7.24 6.47 -46.72
C ARG A 831 -6.64 7.14 -45.49
N THR A 832 -5.41 7.66 -45.58
CA THR A 832 -4.80 8.47 -44.52
C THR A 832 -5.32 9.92 -44.46
N SER A 833 -6.35 10.27 -45.25
CA SER A 833 -6.89 11.63 -45.34
C SER A 833 -5.82 12.69 -45.67
N GLY A 834 -4.81 12.32 -46.47
CA GLY A 834 -3.75 13.22 -46.92
C GLY A 834 -2.58 13.40 -45.94
N ARG A 835 -2.53 12.64 -44.83
CA ARG A 835 -1.38 12.64 -43.91
C ARG A 835 -0.11 12.08 -44.56
N LEU A 836 -0.24 11.06 -45.40
CA LEU A 836 0.85 10.59 -46.25
C LEU A 836 0.63 11.02 -47.70
N ARG A 837 1.65 11.66 -48.29
CA ARG A 837 1.61 12.14 -49.69
C ARG A 837 2.55 11.34 -50.56
N LEU A 838 2.03 10.87 -51.69
CA LEU A 838 2.85 10.21 -52.72
C LEU A 838 3.93 11.15 -53.24
N GLN A 839 5.12 10.61 -53.44
CA GLN A 839 6.23 11.29 -54.08
C GLN A 839 6.71 10.48 -55.29
N TRP A 840 6.93 11.17 -56.40
CA TRP A 840 7.61 10.58 -57.55
C TRP A 840 9.10 10.85 -57.42
N ARG A 841 9.92 9.81 -57.25
CA ARG A 841 11.38 9.90 -57.17
C ARG A 841 12.03 8.81 -58.02
N ASN A 842 13.05 9.19 -58.78
CA ASN A 842 13.88 8.28 -59.59
C ASN A 842 13.07 7.30 -60.46
N GLY A 843 11.96 7.75 -61.07
CA GLY A 843 11.12 6.92 -61.93
C GLY A 843 10.16 5.96 -61.21
N SER A 844 10.01 6.10 -59.88
CA SER A 844 9.11 5.28 -59.06
C SER A 844 8.20 6.13 -58.18
N THR A 845 6.97 5.65 -57.96
CA THR A 845 6.06 6.24 -56.96
C THR A 845 6.37 5.65 -55.60
N THR A 846 6.61 6.51 -54.62
CA THR A 846 6.90 6.14 -53.23
C THR A 846 5.93 6.87 -52.31
N LEU A 847 5.63 6.28 -51.15
CA LEU A 847 4.80 6.91 -50.12
C LEU A 847 5.53 8.00 -49.37
#